data_AF-N1P7Q2-F1
#
_entry.id   AF-N1P7Q2-F1
#
_cell.length_a   1.000
_cell.length_b   1.000
_cell.length_c   1.000
_cell.angle_alpha   90.00
_cell.angle_beta   90.00
_cell.angle_gamma   90.00
#
_symmetry.space_group_name_H-M   'P 1'
#
loop_
_entity.id
_entity.type
_entity.pdbx_description
1 polymer ?
#
loop_
_entity_poly.entity_id
_entity_poly.type
_entity_poly.pdbx_seq_one_letter_code
_entity_poly.pdbx_strand_id
1 'polypeptide(L)'
;MLRAQKLHSLKSSDITAILPTEQSQKLVLAKKNGDVEVYSRDGNTLKLFQVYPDLLQNAKNDPLPPVIENFYFANELSTIFAQCKETLILLSTTNLHEYDRIIDRRGINHCWLFERSHKNKEEKNTYLIYSTINTAKMRVLIWEGRTYKNMMEASLSYRKETIRSIYPGETGITLATDLGIYHWPYNKPSLIRIEKTVKNKFPKDMISALTELKEQAEKVIEKKPKKNSHFDAQSFSSMDRMSRKSSMSSLWYRTIRNERGNKIRYTFELDGNDATPMIIDGATKKIFKVELMHNNEEPFLIATDHATFSESNSEFDHMQYLSSNLLMLYNSSTIKFVDYENGFTFLQQKIPEGIKWVKNLSGTYFLVWTSNDEVQLFSYHVDDGSEDDDQESICGDINDPDFYQLWRKVLFYKFFIDSPHSKELCVSDNPEESLDICAMKLRDLTVMWCLRIFDKFQNYMVQLERSRNSRMIRSKCEEMIIKSIFDLFIKFWAPPQLVILKVFPSAISSLVLEITGQEHHCLLKEAEEVKETYDIPPHLLNRWCLPYLTDTRRHLQNLLSKENDDESRITWCYRDREIKQSFDFFLISNHDDVDLNTMLTLIDTVLFKCYLYYNPPMVGPFIRVENHCDSHVIVTELKIRHMFKDLIDFYYKRGNHEEALKFLTDLVDELENDNTDQKQRQKIDHGVKILVIYYLKKLSNPQLDVIFTYTDWLLNRHNDSIKEILSSIFFYDSQACSSRDHLKVYGYIKKFDKLLAIQYLEFAISTFRLEGNKLHTVLIKLYLENLDIPSTRIKLKSLLETTSVYEPRTILKLLNDAIESGSDQLPTNQLNFVKYLKIFPLSKLENHKEAVHILLDEIDDYKAATSYCNDVYQSDSTKGEELLLYLYSKLVSIYDSNRNSKLILNFLQDHGSKLNSAEIYKNLPQDISLYDIGRVVSQLLKKHTSKMDETRLEKALLQVELVATTYKLNERMSSYGVLSDSHKCPICKKVISNFGTDSISWFTREGRNIITHYNCGKVLQERFNAKNEKSSRIKQKTLGEVINELNNK
;
A
#
# COMPACT_ATOMS: atom_id res chain seq x y z
N MET A 1 20.19 -30.55 6.91
CA MET A 1 19.88 -30.65 8.38
C MET A 1 20.89 -29.84 9.16
N LEU A 2 20.68 -29.51 10.44
CA LEU A 2 21.78 -28.95 11.24
C LEU A 2 22.74 -30.09 11.62
N ARG A 3 24.03 -29.91 11.34
CA ARG A 3 25.10 -30.80 11.79
C ARG A 3 26.07 -30.00 12.67
N ALA A 4 26.57 -30.64 13.73
CA ALA A 4 27.56 -30.05 14.62
C ALA A 4 28.94 -30.59 14.27
N GLN A 5 29.88 -29.70 14.00
CA GLN A 5 31.28 -30.02 13.77
C GLN A 5 32.12 -29.61 14.98
N LYS A 6 32.93 -30.54 15.48
CA LYS A 6 33.93 -30.24 16.51
C LYS A 6 35.08 -29.46 15.88
N LEU A 7 35.31 -28.23 16.33
CA LEU A 7 36.34 -27.33 15.79
C LEU A 7 37.65 -27.41 16.58
N HIS A 8 37.56 -27.39 17.90
CA HIS A 8 38.73 -27.38 18.78
C HIS A 8 38.46 -28.08 20.11
N SER A 9 39.53 -28.55 20.75
CA SER A 9 39.50 -29.33 21.98
C SER A 9 40.62 -28.84 22.90
N LEU A 10 40.26 -28.31 24.06
CA LEU A 10 41.20 -27.81 25.06
C LEU A 10 41.21 -28.74 26.27
N LYS A 11 42.37 -29.34 26.56
CA LYS A 11 42.56 -30.16 27.76
C LYS A 11 43.14 -29.30 28.88
N SER A 12 42.39 -29.12 29.96
CA SER A 12 42.85 -28.44 31.16
C SER A 12 42.31 -29.17 32.40
N SER A 13 43.20 -29.75 33.20
CA SER A 13 42.81 -30.50 34.40
C SER A 13 42.32 -29.58 35.51
N ASP A 14 41.45 -30.12 36.38
CA ASP A 14 40.99 -29.49 37.63
C ASP A 14 40.22 -28.17 37.47
N ILE A 15 39.44 -28.05 36.39
CA ILE A 15 38.52 -26.91 36.20
C ILE A 15 37.43 -26.94 37.27
N THR A 16 37.20 -25.80 37.93
CA THR A 16 36.10 -25.60 38.89
C THR A 16 34.95 -24.78 38.31
N ALA A 17 35.26 -23.76 37.50
CA ALA A 17 34.26 -22.88 36.90
C ALA A 17 34.68 -22.43 35.49
N ILE A 18 33.70 -22.20 34.62
CA ILE A 18 33.89 -21.80 33.22
C ILE A 18 32.99 -20.60 32.90
N LEU A 19 33.55 -19.58 32.26
CA LEU A 19 32.81 -18.42 31.79
C LEU A 19 33.24 -18.00 30.39
N PRO A 20 32.42 -18.25 29.35
CA PRO A 20 32.56 -17.56 28.09
C PRO A 20 32.03 -16.13 28.21
N THR A 21 32.82 -15.17 27.74
CA THR A 21 32.50 -13.75 27.64
C THR A 21 32.40 -13.38 26.15
N GLU A 22 31.18 -13.12 25.69
CA GLU A 22 30.89 -12.99 24.25
C GLU A 22 31.48 -11.72 23.64
N GLN A 23 31.34 -10.56 24.30
CA GLN A 23 31.85 -9.28 23.80
C GLN A 23 33.38 -9.27 23.63
N SER A 24 34.10 -9.83 24.61
CA SER A 24 35.56 -9.90 24.57
C SER A 24 36.09 -11.14 23.84
N GLN A 25 35.20 -12.02 23.37
CA GLN A 25 35.55 -13.33 22.78
C GLN A 25 36.58 -14.11 23.62
N LYS A 26 36.45 -14.05 24.95
CA LYS A 26 37.35 -14.70 25.91
C LYS A 26 36.64 -15.79 26.68
N LEU A 27 37.34 -16.86 26.98
CA LEU A 27 36.92 -17.94 27.86
C LEU A 27 37.76 -17.90 29.13
N VAL A 28 37.12 -17.70 30.28
CA VAL A 28 37.76 -17.67 31.59
C VAL A 28 37.52 -19.02 32.29
N LEU A 29 38.59 -19.68 32.71
CA LEU A 29 38.58 -20.95 33.43
C LEU A 29 39.19 -20.74 34.81
N ALA A 30 38.49 -21.15 35.87
CA ALA A 30 39.08 -21.25 37.21
C ALA A 30 39.51 -22.68 37.49
N LYS A 31 40.63 -22.85 38.20
CA LYS A 31 41.18 -24.13 38.62
C LYS A 31 41.09 -24.31 40.13
N LYS A 32 41.07 -25.58 40.58
CA LYS A 32 41.05 -25.93 42.02
C LYS A 32 42.25 -25.38 42.80
N ASN A 33 43.38 -25.18 42.12
CA ASN A 33 44.60 -24.63 42.72
C ASN A 33 44.57 -23.10 42.89
N GLY A 34 43.48 -22.42 42.48
CA GLY A 34 43.32 -20.97 42.58
C GLY A 34 43.69 -20.20 41.30
N ASP A 35 44.28 -20.85 40.30
CA ASP A 35 44.67 -20.21 39.05
C ASP A 35 43.45 -19.91 38.18
N VAL A 36 43.47 -18.76 37.51
CA VAL A 36 42.46 -18.37 36.52
C VAL A 36 43.14 -18.22 35.14
N GLU A 37 42.75 -19.06 34.20
CA GLU A 37 43.25 -19.02 32.83
C GLU A 37 42.25 -18.31 31.92
N VAL A 38 42.75 -17.41 31.08
CA VAL A 38 41.97 -16.67 30.09
C VAL A 38 42.43 -17.11 28.72
N TYR A 39 41.51 -17.66 27.94
CA TYR A 39 41.72 -18.03 26.54
C TYR A 39 41.03 -17.01 25.64
N SER A 40 41.67 -16.58 24.56
CA SER A 40 41.06 -15.77 23.50
C SER A 40 40.60 -16.67 22.35
N ARG A 41 39.40 -16.44 21.84
CA ARG A 41 38.90 -17.10 20.63
C ARG A 41 39.46 -16.40 19.40
N ASP A 42 40.19 -17.15 18.58
CA ASP A 42 40.73 -16.72 17.29
C ASP A 42 40.14 -17.60 16.19
N GLY A 43 39.04 -17.12 15.60
CA GLY A 43 38.20 -17.87 14.68
C GLY A 43 37.67 -19.16 15.31
N ASN A 44 38.16 -20.30 14.81
CA ASN A 44 37.74 -21.65 15.21
C ASN A 44 38.60 -22.26 16.33
N THR A 45 39.57 -21.52 16.90
CA THR A 45 40.49 -22.03 17.92
C THR A 45 40.47 -21.20 19.20
N LEU A 46 40.78 -21.85 20.34
CA LEU A 46 40.94 -21.19 21.64
C LEU A 46 42.43 -21.16 21.97
N LYS A 47 43.03 -19.96 22.03
CA LYS A 47 44.45 -19.78 22.37
C LYS A 47 44.57 -19.22 23.78
N LEU A 48 45.49 -19.75 24.58
CA LEU A 48 45.76 -19.22 25.92
C LEU A 48 46.28 -17.77 25.79
N PHE A 49 45.55 -16.83 26.37
CA PHE A 49 45.88 -15.41 26.34
C PHE A 49 46.69 -15.01 27.57
N GLN A 50 46.23 -15.38 28.77
CA GLN A 50 46.87 -15.01 30.03
C GLN A 50 46.51 -15.99 31.15
N VAL A 51 47.44 -16.20 32.08
CA VAL A 51 47.20 -16.95 33.33
C VAL A 51 47.35 -15.98 34.50
N TYR A 52 46.37 -15.99 35.39
CA TYR A 52 46.36 -15.27 36.66
C TYR A 52 46.60 -16.28 37.78
N PRO A 53 47.84 -16.42 38.27
CA PRO A 53 48.13 -17.36 39.33
C PRO A 53 47.48 -16.89 40.63
N ASP A 54 46.78 -17.80 41.31
CA ASP A 54 46.16 -17.58 42.63
C ASP A 54 45.44 -16.21 42.78
N LEU A 55 44.50 -15.93 41.87
CA LEU A 55 43.84 -14.62 41.71
C LEU A 55 43.23 -14.08 43.02
N LEU A 56 42.88 -14.97 43.96
CA LEU A 56 42.16 -14.66 45.20
C LEU A 56 43.06 -14.56 46.45
N GLN A 57 44.37 -14.38 46.29
CA GLN A 57 45.27 -14.11 47.43
C GLN A 57 44.87 -12.85 48.21
N ASN A 58 44.21 -13.04 49.35
CA ASN A 58 44.12 -12.01 50.37
C ASN A 58 45.39 -12.05 51.23
N ALA A 59 46.00 -10.87 51.47
CA ALA A 59 47.11 -10.65 52.40
C ALA A 59 46.73 -10.86 53.89
N LYS A 60 45.80 -11.77 54.21
CA LYS A 60 45.37 -12.10 55.58
C LYS A 60 45.20 -13.61 55.72
N ASN A 61 45.80 -14.12 56.79
CA ASN A 61 45.91 -15.52 57.24
C ASN A 61 44.57 -16.29 57.28
N ASP A 62 44.02 -16.69 56.15
CA ASP A 62 43.04 -17.78 56.07
C ASP A 62 43.74 -19.07 55.59
N PRO A 63 43.49 -20.22 56.23
CA PRO A 63 44.27 -21.45 56.01
C PRO A 63 44.01 -22.14 54.66
N LEU A 64 43.00 -21.72 53.90
CA LEU A 64 42.64 -22.25 52.57
C LEU A 64 42.14 -21.10 51.68
N PRO A 65 42.68 -20.89 50.47
CA PRO A 65 42.18 -19.88 49.54
C PRO A 65 40.72 -20.20 49.14
N PRO A 66 39.84 -19.20 49.02
CA PRO A 66 38.46 -19.42 48.59
C PRO A 66 38.45 -20.00 47.17
N VAL A 67 37.81 -21.15 46.98
CA VAL A 67 37.65 -21.77 45.65
C VAL A 67 36.50 -21.09 44.92
N ILE A 68 36.72 -20.74 43.65
CA ILE A 68 35.67 -20.23 42.77
C ILE A 68 34.79 -21.40 42.34
N GLU A 69 33.53 -21.39 42.79
CA GLU A 69 32.53 -22.41 42.49
C GLU A 69 31.84 -22.14 41.15
N ASN A 70 31.58 -20.87 40.82
CA ASN A 70 30.95 -20.46 39.55
C ASN A 70 31.35 -19.03 39.16
N PHE A 71 31.14 -18.71 37.88
CA PHE A 71 31.30 -17.38 37.34
C PHE A 71 30.01 -16.89 36.68
N TYR A 72 29.71 -15.60 36.82
CA TYR A 72 28.62 -14.93 36.12
C TYR A 72 29.13 -13.63 35.51
N PHE A 73 28.59 -13.25 34.34
CA PHE A 73 29.03 -12.06 33.62
C PHE A 73 27.88 -11.09 33.41
N ALA A 74 28.05 -9.86 33.88
CA ALA A 74 27.15 -8.73 33.58
C ALA A 74 27.85 -7.81 32.57
N ASN A 75 27.24 -7.68 31.40
CA ASN A 75 27.71 -6.87 30.29
C ASN A 75 27.62 -5.37 30.59
N GLU A 76 26.47 -4.92 31.08
CA GLU A 76 26.17 -3.51 31.37
C GLU A 76 27.06 -2.97 32.49
N LEU A 77 27.31 -3.83 33.48
CA LEU A 77 28.22 -3.54 34.59
C LEU A 77 29.70 -3.78 34.22
N SER A 78 29.98 -4.43 33.09
CA SER A 78 31.34 -4.85 32.70
C SER A 78 32.07 -5.60 33.84
N THR A 79 31.35 -6.52 34.49
CA THR A 79 31.74 -7.17 35.75
C THR A 79 31.61 -8.69 35.66
N ILE A 80 32.62 -9.39 36.17
CA ILE A 80 32.58 -10.84 36.39
C ILE A 80 32.36 -11.09 37.88
N PHE A 81 31.24 -11.74 38.22
CA PHE A 81 30.95 -12.20 39.57
C PHE A 81 31.52 -13.61 39.76
N ALA A 82 32.57 -13.72 40.57
CA ALA A 82 33.11 -15.00 41.00
C ALA A 82 32.42 -15.45 42.29
N GLN A 83 31.66 -16.55 42.21
CA GLN A 83 30.96 -17.12 43.35
C GLN A 83 31.91 -17.99 44.16
N CYS A 84 32.08 -17.63 45.43
CA CYS A 84 32.65 -18.48 46.48
C CYS A 84 31.55 -18.77 47.52
N LYS A 85 31.82 -19.73 48.41
CA LYS A 85 30.85 -20.24 49.40
C LYS A 85 30.08 -19.18 50.19
N GLU A 86 30.72 -18.09 50.61
CA GLU A 86 30.09 -17.01 51.41
C GLU A 86 30.17 -15.62 50.76
N THR A 87 30.84 -15.52 49.61
CA THR A 87 31.19 -14.25 48.98
C THR A 87 31.04 -14.30 47.47
N LEU A 88 30.44 -13.28 46.87
CA LEU A 88 30.52 -13.01 45.44
C LEU A 88 31.56 -11.90 45.22
N ILE A 89 32.66 -12.24 44.58
CA ILE A 89 33.77 -11.32 44.30
C ILE A 89 33.51 -10.67 42.94
N LEU A 90 33.58 -9.34 42.87
CA LEU A 90 33.34 -8.57 41.64
C LEU A 90 34.68 -8.21 41.01
N LEU A 91 34.94 -8.82 39.85
CA LEU A 91 36.17 -8.67 39.08
C LEU A 91 35.89 -7.78 37.85
N SER A 92 36.81 -6.87 37.54
CA SER A 92 36.73 -6.12 36.28
C SER A 92 37.00 -7.04 35.09
N THR A 93 36.24 -6.89 33.99
CA THR A 93 36.45 -7.68 32.77
C THR A 93 37.77 -7.41 32.06
N THR A 94 38.38 -6.25 32.30
CA THR A 94 39.58 -5.81 31.59
C THR A 94 40.85 -6.49 32.11
N ASN A 95 40.99 -6.60 33.42
CA ASN A 95 42.21 -7.06 34.09
C ASN A 95 41.95 -8.08 35.21
N LEU A 96 40.70 -8.53 35.39
CA LEU A 96 40.27 -9.43 36.48
C LEU A 96 40.63 -8.93 37.88
N HIS A 97 40.86 -7.63 38.06
CA HIS A 97 41.12 -7.06 39.38
C HIS A 97 39.83 -7.00 40.19
N GLU A 98 39.89 -7.46 41.45
CA GLU A 98 38.81 -7.33 42.41
C GLU A 98 38.60 -5.87 42.80
N TYR A 99 37.42 -5.31 42.54
CA TYR A 99 37.10 -3.94 42.95
C TYR A 99 36.01 -3.86 44.03
N ASP A 100 35.21 -4.92 44.21
CA ASP A 100 34.17 -4.99 45.24
C ASP A 100 33.84 -6.46 45.58
N ARG A 101 33.15 -6.69 46.71
CA ARG A 101 32.67 -8.03 47.11
C ARG A 101 31.34 -7.96 47.86
N ILE A 102 30.44 -8.90 47.55
CA ILE A 102 29.17 -9.08 48.26
C ILE A 102 29.33 -10.26 49.23
N ILE A 103 29.16 -10.02 50.53
CA ILE A 103 29.33 -11.03 51.58
C ILE A 103 27.97 -11.40 52.17
N ASP A 104 27.62 -12.69 52.18
CA ASP A 104 26.47 -13.23 52.92
C ASP A 104 26.94 -14.38 53.82
N ARG A 105 27.04 -14.12 55.13
CA ARG A 105 27.51 -15.08 56.14
C ARG A 105 26.65 -16.35 56.24
N ARG A 106 25.44 -16.35 55.67
CA ARG A 106 24.59 -17.54 55.59
C ARG A 106 25.03 -18.48 54.48
N GLY A 107 25.97 -18.07 53.63
CA GLY A 107 26.44 -18.80 52.46
C GLY A 107 25.56 -18.55 51.23
N ILE A 108 26.17 -18.59 50.05
CA ILE A 108 25.55 -18.34 48.75
C ILE A 108 25.52 -19.67 47.98
N ASN A 109 24.33 -20.17 47.65
CA ASN A 109 24.16 -21.50 47.04
C ASN A 109 24.05 -21.44 45.50
N HIS A 110 22.90 -21.00 44.99
CA HIS A 110 22.68 -20.82 43.55
C HIS A 110 22.47 -19.35 43.23
N CYS A 111 23.17 -18.86 42.20
CA CYS A 111 22.99 -17.52 41.66
C CYS A 111 22.44 -17.58 40.23
N TRP A 112 21.64 -16.59 39.89
CA TRP A 112 21.12 -16.31 38.56
C TRP A 112 21.35 -14.84 38.24
N LEU A 113 21.91 -14.55 37.07
CA LEU A 113 22.20 -13.21 36.62
C LEU A 113 21.52 -12.97 35.28
N PHE A 114 20.79 -11.86 35.17
CA PHE A 114 20.05 -11.50 33.98
C PHE A 114 20.20 -10.01 33.67
N GLU A 115 20.23 -9.67 32.39
CA GLU A 115 20.21 -8.29 31.91
C GLU A 115 19.04 -8.10 30.96
N ARG A 116 18.20 -7.10 31.22
CA ARG A 116 16.96 -6.87 30.45
C ARG A 116 16.69 -5.40 30.23
N SER A 117 16.33 -5.04 29.00
CA SER A 117 15.74 -3.73 28.69
C SER A 117 14.24 -3.77 29.02
N HIS A 118 13.76 -2.76 29.73
CA HIS A 118 12.34 -2.60 30.05
C HIS A 118 11.68 -1.63 29.08
N LYS A 119 10.44 -1.90 28.67
CA LYS A 119 9.65 -0.98 27.81
C LYS A 119 9.71 0.44 28.39
N ASN A 120 10.12 1.41 27.56
CA ASN A 120 10.30 2.83 27.89
C ASN A 120 11.58 3.23 28.64
N LYS A 121 12.59 2.35 28.77
CA LYS A 121 13.92 2.71 29.30
C LYS A 121 15.02 2.42 28.29
N GLU A 122 15.88 3.40 28.02
CA GLU A 122 17.06 3.22 27.16
C GLU A 122 18.14 2.36 27.83
N GLU A 123 18.25 2.42 29.16
CA GLU A 123 19.20 1.63 29.94
C GLU A 123 18.65 0.23 30.28
N LYS A 124 19.53 -0.79 30.24
CA LYS A 124 19.20 -2.14 30.70
C LYS A 124 19.31 -2.25 32.22
N ASN A 125 18.46 -3.07 32.81
CA ASN A 125 18.53 -3.43 34.21
C ASN A 125 19.28 -4.76 34.38
N THR A 126 20.16 -4.82 35.37
CA THR A 126 20.85 -6.04 35.80
C THR A 126 20.18 -6.59 37.06
N TYR A 127 19.84 -7.87 37.05
CA TYR A 127 19.22 -8.59 38.17
C TYR A 127 20.15 -9.72 38.62
N LEU A 128 20.73 -9.59 39.81
CA LEU A 128 21.48 -10.67 40.46
C LEU A 128 20.61 -11.29 41.55
N ILE A 129 20.25 -12.55 41.35
CA ILE A 129 19.37 -13.30 42.22
C ILE A 129 20.18 -14.43 42.84
N TYR A 130 20.16 -14.58 44.16
CA TYR A 130 20.82 -15.72 44.79
C TYR A 130 20.03 -16.28 45.96
N SER A 131 20.18 -17.60 46.16
CA SER A 131 19.64 -18.33 47.29
C SER A 131 20.72 -18.54 48.35
N THR A 132 20.31 -18.59 49.62
CA THR A 132 21.24 -18.76 50.75
C THR A 132 21.35 -20.21 51.20
N ILE A 133 22.49 -20.60 51.75
CA ILE A 133 22.70 -21.96 52.27
C ILE A 133 21.85 -22.14 53.54
N ASN A 134 21.15 -23.27 53.67
CA ASN A 134 20.33 -23.66 54.82
C ASN A 134 19.15 -22.73 55.20
N THR A 135 18.85 -21.68 54.43
CA THR A 135 17.65 -20.87 54.64
C THR A 135 16.85 -20.76 53.35
N ALA A 136 15.52 -20.86 53.44
CA ALA A 136 14.61 -20.72 52.31
C ALA A 136 14.40 -19.24 51.92
N LYS A 137 15.47 -18.45 51.96
CA LYS A 137 15.49 -17.03 51.64
C LYS A 137 16.29 -16.79 50.37
N MET A 138 15.75 -15.91 49.55
CA MET A 138 16.33 -15.45 48.30
C MET A 138 16.55 -13.95 48.36
N ARG A 139 17.59 -13.48 47.68
CA ARG A 139 17.89 -12.07 47.52
C ARG A 139 17.96 -11.71 46.04
N VAL A 140 17.46 -10.53 45.71
CA VAL A 140 17.59 -9.93 44.39
C VAL A 140 18.27 -8.58 44.58
N LEU A 141 19.36 -8.36 43.87
CA LEU A 141 20.01 -7.06 43.74
C LEU A 141 19.72 -6.52 42.33
N ILE A 142 19.32 -5.26 42.25
CA ILE A 142 18.88 -4.62 41.02
C ILE A 142 19.76 -3.40 40.74
N TRP A 143 20.35 -3.38 39.56
CA TRP A 143 21.01 -2.21 38.98
C TRP A 143 20.22 -1.71 37.78
N GLU A 144 20.16 -0.39 37.61
CA GLU A 144 19.66 0.28 36.40
C GLU A 144 20.85 1.00 35.76
N GLY A 145 21.17 0.58 34.54
CA GLY A 145 22.46 0.88 33.92
C GLY A 145 23.60 0.40 34.82
N ARG A 146 24.51 1.32 35.18
CA ARG A 146 25.63 1.08 36.11
C ARG A 146 25.33 1.45 37.56
N THR A 147 24.11 1.91 37.85
CA THR A 147 23.75 2.40 39.19
C THR A 147 23.00 1.34 39.98
N TYR A 148 23.48 1.04 41.19
CA TYR A 148 22.76 0.17 42.12
C TYR A 148 21.49 0.87 42.61
N LYS A 149 20.34 0.21 42.50
CA LYS A 149 19.04 0.79 42.86
C LYS A 149 18.47 0.22 44.16
N ASN A 150 18.37 -1.10 44.25
CA ASN A 150 17.66 -1.72 45.35
C ASN A 150 18.11 -3.17 45.60
N MET A 151 17.86 -3.66 46.80
CA MET A 151 17.91 -5.07 47.15
C MET A 151 16.64 -5.48 47.88
N MET A 152 16.09 -6.63 47.50
CA MET A 152 14.92 -7.21 48.12
C MET A 152 15.24 -8.64 48.59
N GLU A 153 14.71 -9.00 49.75
CA GLU A 153 14.78 -10.37 50.28
C GLU A 153 13.35 -10.93 50.37
N ALA A 154 13.16 -12.15 49.86
CA ALA A 154 11.89 -12.87 49.95
C ALA A 154 12.12 -14.31 50.41
N SER A 155 11.14 -14.89 51.09
CA SER A 155 11.18 -16.28 51.55
C SER A 155 10.26 -17.18 50.72
N LEU A 156 10.77 -18.36 50.36
CA LEU A 156 9.96 -19.43 49.79
C LEU A 156 8.94 -19.94 50.82
N SER A 157 7.86 -20.56 50.34
CA SER A 157 6.76 -21.01 51.20
C SER A 157 7.17 -22.22 52.05
N TYR A 158 8.08 -23.06 51.54
CA TYR A 158 8.55 -24.25 52.25
C TYR A 158 10.08 -24.30 52.39
N ARG A 159 10.56 -24.80 53.53
CA ARG A 159 12.02 -24.83 53.85
C ARG A 159 12.86 -25.73 52.94
N LYS A 160 12.26 -26.77 52.36
CA LYS A 160 12.93 -27.75 51.47
C LYS A 160 12.61 -27.54 49.98
N GLU A 161 11.90 -26.47 49.65
CA GLU A 161 11.52 -26.14 48.28
C GLU A 161 12.76 -25.77 47.47
N THR A 162 12.93 -26.39 46.31
CA THR A 162 14.09 -26.18 45.43
C THR A 162 13.69 -25.38 44.20
N ILE A 163 14.46 -24.32 43.91
CA ILE A 163 14.23 -23.48 42.73
C ILE A 163 14.80 -24.21 41.52
N ARG A 164 13.97 -24.38 40.48
CA ARG A 164 14.34 -25.07 39.23
C ARG A 164 14.72 -24.10 38.14
N SER A 165 13.97 -23.01 38.01
CA SER A 165 14.26 -21.95 37.06
C SER A 165 13.70 -20.61 37.52
N ILE A 166 14.35 -19.54 37.07
CA ILE A 166 13.99 -18.16 37.38
C ILE A 166 14.06 -17.39 36.07
N TYR A 167 13.12 -16.47 35.87
CA TYR A 167 13.17 -15.54 34.75
C TYR A 167 12.59 -14.17 35.11
N PRO A 168 13.34 -13.06 34.95
CA PRO A 168 12.83 -11.71 35.19
C PRO A 168 11.93 -11.23 34.03
N GLY A 169 10.63 -11.08 34.27
CA GLY A 169 9.62 -10.53 33.36
C GLY A 169 9.59 -8.98 33.33
N GLU A 170 8.67 -8.40 32.56
CA GLU A 170 8.43 -6.93 32.55
C GLU A 170 7.94 -6.40 33.91
N THR A 171 7.05 -7.14 34.57
CA THR A 171 6.34 -6.68 35.78
C THR A 171 6.91 -7.26 37.09
N GLY A 172 7.71 -8.32 36.98
CA GLY A 172 8.31 -9.01 38.12
C GLY A 172 9.03 -10.28 37.71
N ILE A 173 9.64 -10.95 38.67
CA ILE A 173 10.42 -12.18 38.48
C ILE A 173 9.51 -13.39 38.61
N THR A 174 9.49 -14.24 37.59
CA THR A 174 8.79 -15.52 37.61
C THR A 174 9.72 -16.60 38.14
N LEU A 175 9.25 -17.35 39.13
CA LEU A 175 10.01 -18.38 39.84
C LEU A 175 9.29 -19.71 39.72
N ALA A 176 9.98 -20.71 39.16
CA ALA A 176 9.52 -22.08 39.11
C ALA A 176 10.32 -22.94 40.10
N THR A 177 9.62 -23.51 41.07
CA THR A 177 10.19 -24.44 42.06
C THR A 177 9.73 -25.87 41.79
N ASP A 178 10.16 -26.84 42.60
CA ASP A 178 9.58 -28.19 42.61
C ASP A 178 8.12 -28.24 43.12
N LEU A 179 7.70 -27.31 43.98
CA LEU A 179 6.36 -27.32 44.61
C LEU A 179 5.37 -26.32 44.02
N GLY A 180 5.80 -25.33 43.23
CA GLY A 180 4.89 -24.35 42.64
C GLY A 180 5.56 -23.28 41.79
N ILE A 181 4.71 -22.41 41.23
CA ILE A 181 5.11 -21.26 40.41
C ILE A 181 4.74 -19.99 41.15
N TYR A 182 5.70 -19.07 41.28
CA TYR A 182 5.54 -17.79 41.96
C TYR A 182 5.85 -16.64 41.03
N HIS A 183 5.21 -15.50 41.29
CA HIS A 183 5.54 -14.21 40.70
C HIS A 183 6.03 -13.29 41.82
N TRP A 184 7.18 -12.67 41.61
CA TRP A 184 7.81 -11.72 42.54
C TRP A 184 7.83 -10.33 41.90
N PRO A 185 6.85 -9.46 42.23
CA PRO A 185 6.81 -8.10 41.69
C PRO A 185 8.04 -7.29 42.10
N TYR A 186 8.59 -6.47 41.20
CA TYR A 186 9.77 -5.64 41.52
C TYR A 186 9.53 -4.61 42.63
N ASN A 187 8.26 -4.31 42.94
CA ASN A 187 7.86 -3.30 43.90
C ASN A 187 7.49 -3.88 45.29
N LYS A 188 7.51 -5.21 45.48
CA LYS A 188 7.05 -5.87 46.72
C LYS A 188 8.04 -6.96 47.17
N PRO A 189 8.41 -7.04 48.46
CA PRO A 189 9.31 -8.08 48.99
C PRO A 189 8.60 -9.43 49.26
N SER A 190 7.42 -9.67 48.67
CA SER A 190 6.59 -10.85 48.91
C SER A 190 6.38 -11.66 47.63
N LEU A 191 6.61 -12.98 47.70
CA LEU A 191 6.30 -13.92 46.62
C LEU A 191 4.80 -14.17 46.53
N ILE A 192 4.23 -14.04 45.34
CA ILE A 192 2.83 -14.34 45.04
C ILE A 192 2.77 -15.70 44.36
N ARG A 193 2.22 -16.73 45.02
CA ARG A 193 2.01 -18.04 44.40
C ARG A 193 0.87 -17.96 43.38
N ILE A 194 1.08 -18.46 42.17
CA ILE A 194 0.06 -18.45 41.12
C ILE A 194 -0.84 -19.68 41.27
N GLU A 195 -2.06 -19.48 41.74
CA GLU A 195 -3.05 -20.56 41.91
C GLU A 195 -4.07 -20.66 40.76
N LYS A 196 -4.27 -19.57 40.02
CA LYS A 196 -5.28 -19.52 38.96
C LYS A 196 -4.71 -20.05 37.65
N THR A 197 -5.30 -21.12 37.12
CA THR A 197 -4.97 -21.68 35.81
C THR A 197 -6.18 -21.70 34.87
N VAL A 198 -6.02 -21.22 33.65
CA VAL A 198 -7.05 -21.12 32.61
C VAL A 198 -6.64 -21.98 31.42
N LYS A 199 -7.60 -22.62 30.73
CA LYS A 199 -7.35 -23.31 29.45
C LYS A 199 -7.97 -22.51 28.32
N ASN A 200 -7.28 -22.44 27.19
CA ASN A 200 -7.85 -21.87 25.98
C ASN A 200 -9.03 -22.72 25.49
N LYS A 201 -10.15 -22.05 25.21
CA LYS A 201 -11.38 -22.68 24.72
C LYS A 201 -11.34 -22.93 23.21
N PHE A 202 -10.47 -22.21 22.50
CA PHE A 202 -10.35 -22.26 21.05
C PHE A 202 -8.91 -22.64 20.67
N PRO A 203 -8.72 -23.37 19.57
CA PRO A 203 -7.40 -23.67 19.02
C PRO A 203 -6.63 -22.38 18.70
N LYS A 204 -5.31 -22.42 18.85
CA LYS A 204 -4.42 -21.28 18.56
C LYS A 204 -3.94 -21.29 17.12
N ASP A 205 -3.59 -22.48 16.63
CA ASP A 205 -2.93 -22.68 15.34
C ASP A 205 -3.68 -23.68 14.45
N MET A 206 -3.43 -23.62 13.13
CA MET A 206 -4.13 -24.40 12.12
C MET A 206 -4.14 -25.91 12.42
N ILE A 207 -3.02 -26.44 12.92
CA ILE A 207 -2.89 -27.86 13.28
C ILE A 207 -3.73 -28.19 14.51
N SER A 208 -3.72 -27.33 15.53
CA SER A 208 -4.58 -27.52 16.72
C SER A 208 -6.07 -27.48 16.38
N ALA A 209 -6.45 -26.66 15.38
CA ALA A 209 -7.82 -26.63 14.86
C ALA A 209 -8.14 -27.92 14.07
N LEU A 210 -7.19 -28.42 13.27
CA LEU A 210 -7.34 -29.67 12.53
C LEU A 210 -7.43 -30.89 13.46
N THR A 211 -6.64 -30.94 14.54
CA THR A 211 -6.70 -32.02 15.54
C THR A 211 -8.02 -31.99 16.30
N GLU A 212 -8.53 -30.80 16.66
CA GLU A 212 -9.85 -30.66 17.29
C GLU A 212 -10.97 -31.14 16.35
N LEU A 213 -10.90 -30.83 15.05
CA LEU A 213 -11.85 -31.35 14.06
C LEU A 213 -11.74 -32.86 13.87
N LYS A 214 -10.51 -33.40 13.84
CA LYS A 214 -10.25 -34.85 13.79
C LYS A 214 -10.89 -35.55 14.99
N GLU A 215 -10.66 -35.07 16.21
CA GLU A 215 -11.27 -35.64 17.42
C GLU A 215 -12.80 -35.59 17.38
N GLN A 216 -13.38 -34.50 16.88
CA GLN A 216 -14.83 -34.38 16.74
C GLN A 216 -15.38 -35.37 15.71
N ALA A 217 -14.67 -35.57 14.60
CA ALA A 217 -15.04 -36.54 13.58
C ALA A 217 -14.93 -37.99 14.09
N GLU A 218 -13.88 -38.32 14.83
CA GLU A 218 -13.70 -39.65 15.45
C GLU A 218 -14.79 -39.95 16.50
N LYS A 219 -15.20 -38.95 17.29
CA LYS A 219 -16.32 -39.06 18.24
C LYS A 219 -17.67 -39.35 17.57
N VAL A 220 -17.84 -39.03 16.28
CA VAL A 220 -19.05 -39.35 15.51
C VAL A 220 -19.04 -40.81 15.03
N ILE A 221 -17.86 -41.39 14.83
CA ILE A 221 -17.67 -42.78 14.34
C ILE A 221 -17.78 -43.80 15.50
N GLU A 222 -17.22 -43.51 16.68
CA GLU A 222 -17.31 -44.40 17.85
C GLU A 222 -18.67 -44.27 18.58
N LYS A 223 -19.67 -45.08 18.20
CA LYS A 223 -20.98 -45.20 18.93
C LYS A 223 -20.89 -45.81 20.34
N LYS A 224 -19.69 -46.06 20.89
CA LYS A 224 -19.46 -46.44 22.30
C LYS A 224 -18.19 -45.75 22.79
N PRO A 225 -18.20 -45.08 23.96
CA PRO A 225 -16.99 -44.47 24.49
C PRO A 225 -16.03 -45.58 24.91
N LYS A 226 -14.84 -45.64 24.30
CA LYS A 226 -13.69 -46.27 24.96
C LYS A 226 -13.40 -45.43 26.21
N LYS A 227 -13.76 -45.97 27.37
CA LYS A 227 -13.26 -45.50 28.66
C LYS A 227 -11.75 -45.67 28.66
N ASN A 228 -10.98 -44.65 28.26
CA ASN A 228 -9.55 -44.52 28.58
C ASN A 228 -8.99 -43.10 28.37
N SER A 229 -9.79 -42.05 28.56
CA SER A 229 -9.28 -40.68 28.76
C SER A 229 -10.09 -39.93 29.84
N HIS A 230 -10.26 -40.56 31.00
CA HIS A 230 -10.43 -39.78 32.23
C HIS A 230 -9.05 -39.26 32.67
N PHE A 231 -9.03 -38.08 33.31
CA PHE A 231 -7.89 -37.20 33.68
C PHE A 231 -7.56 -36.21 32.55
N ASP A 232 -7.90 -34.92 32.56
CA ASP A 232 -7.82 -33.91 33.63
C ASP A 232 -8.82 -32.74 33.39
N ALA A 233 -10.09 -33.04 33.03
CA ALA A 233 -11.07 -32.00 32.66
C ALA A 233 -11.80 -31.31 33.82
N GLN A 234 -11.60 -31.71 35.08
CA GLN A 234 -12.45 -31.25 36.21
C GLN A 234 -12.02 -29.94 36.87
N SER A 235 -11.02 -29.21 36.35
CA SER A 235 -10.37 -28.16 37.15
C SER A 235 -9.91 -26.89 36.40
N PHE A 236 -10.38 -26.65 35.17
CA PHE A 236 -9.99 -25.47 34.40
C PHE A 236 -11.20 -24.56 34.09
N SER A 237 -11.07 -23.26 34.37
CA SER A 237 -12.06 -22.26 33.93
C SER A 237 -11.85 -21.88 32.47
N SER A 238 -12.92 -21.75 31.67
CA SER A 238 -12.87 -21.25 30.29
C SER A 238 -12.81 -19.72 30.25
N MET A 239 -12.04 -19.15 29.32
CA MET A 239 -11.82 -17.70 29.20
C MET A 239 -13.09 -16.84 29.12
N ASP A 240 -14.18 -17.33 28.51
CA ASP A 240 -15.45 -16.58 28.36
C ASP A 240 -16.30 -16.48 29.65
N ARG A 241 -15.99 -17.26 30.70
CA ARG A 241 -16.72 -17.25 31.99
C ARG A 241 -15.76 -16.90 33.12
N MET A 242 -15.29 -15.67 33.14
CA MET A 242 -14.49 -15.14 34.22
C MET A 242 -15.39 -14.65 35.37
N SER A 243 -16.01 -15.58 36.11
CA SER A 243 -16.64 -15.25 37.40
C SER A 243 -15.65 -15.42 38.55
N ARG A 244 -15.68 -14.45 39.47
CA ARG A 244 -14.85 -14.35 40.68
C ARG A 244 -14.95 -15.63 41.52
N LYS A 245 -13.77 -16.13 41.95
CA LYS A 245 -13.50 -17.24 42.90
C LYS A 245 -13.41 -18.65 42.29
N SER A 246 -12.17 -19.09 42.05
CA SER A 246 -11.78 -20.50 42.08
C SER A 246 -10.28 -20.60 42.45
N SER A 247 -9.99 -20.76 43.74
CA SER A 247 -8.65 -21.07 44.26
C SER A 247 -8.39 -22.58 44.12
N MET A 248 -7.30 -22.96 43.47
CA MET A 248 -6.98 -24.34 43.10
C MET A 248 -5.59 -24.72 43.64
N SER A 249 -5.51 -25.09 44.92
CA SER A 249 -4.27 -25.53 45.56
C SER A 249 -3.83 -26.93 45.09
N SER A 250 -4.72 -27.77 44.55
CA SER A 250 -4.47 -29.20 44.26
C SER A 250 -3.63 -29.51 43.03
N LEU A 251 -3.48 -28.59 42.06
CA LEU A 251 -2.64 -28.78 40.87
C LEU A 251 -1.18 -29.06 41.24
N TRP A 252 -0.72 -28.44 42.32
CA TRP A 252 0.67 -28.50 42.77
C TRP A 252 0.94 -29.59 43.82
N TYR A 253 -0.10 -30.26 44.34
CA TYR A 253 0.02 -31.32 45.35
C TYR A 253 0.05 -32.75 44.77
N ARG A 254 0.08 -32.93 43.44
CA ARG A 254 0.45 -34.23 42.85
C ARG A 254 1.90 -34.50 43.26
N THR A 255 2.06 -35.33 44.28
CA THR A 255 3.36 -35.85 44.71
C THR A 255 4.01 -36.44 43.48
N ILE A 256 5.18 -35.94 43.10
CA ILE A 256 6.03 -36.52 42.06
C ILE A 256 6.35 -37.94 42.53
N ARG A 257 5.48 -38.92 42.18
CA ARG A 257 5.73 -40.33 42.44
C ARG A 257 6.92 -40.71 41.57
N ASN A 258 7.83 -41.48 42.15
CA ASN A 258 9.06 -41.99 41.54
C ASN A 258 8.82 -42.87 40.31
N GLU A 259 8.27 -42.31 39.24
CA GLU A 259 8.62 -42.71 37.89
C GLU A 259 9.74 -41.77 37.45
N ARG A 260 10.72 -42.26 36.69
CA ARG A 260 11.87 -41.46 36.21
C ARG A 260 11.46 -40.34 35.22
N GLY A 261 10.20 -39.87 35.25
CA GLY A 261 9.63 -38.86 34.36
C GLY A 261 9.77 -37.44 34.89
N ASN A 262 10.62 -36.66 34.19
CA ASN A 262 10.74 -35.21 34.11
C ASN A 262 10.58 -34.37 35.39
N LYS A 263 11.68 -34.21 36.12
CA LYS A 263 11.87 -33.18 37.16
C LYS A 263 12.05 -31.75 36.60
N ILE A 264 11.87 -31.56 35.30
CA ILE A 264 12.16 -30.29 34.61
C ILE A 264 10.97 -29.36 34.73
N ARG A 265 11.24 -28.18 35.28
CA ARG A 265 10.38 -27.00 35.19
C ARG A 265 11.23 -25.82 34.76
N TYR A 266 11.13 -25.43 33.49
CA TYR A 266 12.01 -24.45 32.86
C TYR A 266 11.23 -23.20 32.43
N THR A 267 11.63 -22.04 32.94
CA THR A 267 11.07 -20.72 32.61
C THR A 267 11.94 -20.02 31.58
N PHE A 268 11.33 -19.53 30.51
CA PHE A 268 11.97 -18.72 29.48
C PHE A 268 10.98 -17.71 28.91
N GLU A 269 11.44 -16.85 28.01
CA GLU A 269 10.61 -15.87 27.32
C GLU A 269 11.02 -15.84 25.85
N LEU A 270 10.07 -15.62 24.95
CA LEU A 270 10.30 -15.57 23.52
C LEU A 270 10.87 -14.21 23.10
N ASP A 271 11.66 -14.19 22.03
CA ASP A 271 12.14 -12.95 21.44
C ASP A 271 10.96 -12.16 20.80
N GLY A 272 10.59 -10.99 21.34
CA GLY A 272 9.53 -10.14 20.76
C GLY A 272 8.97 -9.03 21.65
N ASN A 273 8.18 -8.11 21.05
CA ASN A 273 7.65 -6.91 21.72
C ASN A 273 6.57 -7.18 22.78
N ASP A 274 5.89 -8.32 22.76
CA ASP A 274 4.87 -8.71 23.76
C ASP A 274 5.20 -10.07 24.40
N ALA A 275 6.48 -10.24 24.72
CA ALA A 275 6.94 -11.47 25.32
C ALA A 275 6.51 -11.55 26.80
N THR A 276 5.95 -12.70 27.16
CA THR A 276 5.59 -13.03 28.55
C THR A 276 6.30 -14.31 28.94
N PRO A 277 6.70 -14.50 30.21
CA PRO A 277 7.32 -15.73 30.65
C PRO A 277 6.47 -16.97 30.36
N MET A 278 7.10 -17.96 29.72
CA MET A 278 6.57 -19.30 29.48
C MET A 278 7.29 -20.33 30.33
N ILE A 279 6.57 -21.38 30.71
CA ILE A 279 7.05 -22.40 31.64
C ILE A 279 6.72 -23.78 31.09
N ILE A 280 7.72 -24.55 30.72
CA ILE A 280 7.56 -25.98 30.40
C ILE A 280 7.64 -26.75 31.70
N ASP A 281 6.58 -27.50 32.02
CA ASP A 281 6.49 -28.31 33.23
C ASP A 281 6.29 -29.78 32.86
N GLY A 282 7.38 -30.55 32.96
CA GLY A 282 7.37 -31.96 32.58
C GLY A 282 6.55 -32.85 33.52
N ALA A 283 6.32 -32.41 34.76
CA ALA A 283 5.48 -33.13 35.73
C ALA A 283 3.99 -33.06 35.37
N THR A 284 3.50 -31.91 34.92
CA THR A 284 2.12 -31.75 34.45
C THR A 284 1.96 -32.00 32.95
N LYS A 285 3.06 -32.21 32.22
CA LYS A 285 3.12 -32.37 30.76
C LYS A 285 2.47 -31.20 30.01
N LYS A 286 2.61 -30.00 30.56
CA LYS A 286 1.98 -28.77 30.05
C LYS A 286 2.99 -27.66 29.91
N ILE A 287 2.70 -26.77 28.98
CA ILE A 287 3.36 -25.48 28.87
C ILE A 287 2.41 -24.39 29.38
N PHE A 288 2.91 -23.56 30.30
CA PHE A 288 2.15 -22.48 30.93
C PHE A 288 2.66 -21.12 30.46
N LYS A 289 1.76 -20.25 30.01
CA LYS A 289 2.05 -18.83 29.77
C LYS A 289 1.60 -18.01 30.98
N VAL A 290 2.47 -17.16 31.51
CA VAL A 290 2.16 -16.28 32.66
C VAL A 290 1.58 -14.97 32.15
N GLU A 291 0.35 -14.62 32.55
CA GLU A 291 -0.28 -13.34 32.21
C GLU A 291 -0.81 -12.61 33.45
N LEU A 292 -0.99 -11.30 33.33
CA LEU A 292 -1.52 -10.43 34.38
C LEU A 292 -2.91 -9.91 34.01
N MET A 293 -3.81 -9.86 35.00
CA MET A 293 -5.12 -9.25 34.83
C MET A 293 -5.02 -7.72 34.70
N HIS A 294 -5.68 -7.15 33.68
CA HIS A 294 -5.65 -5.71 33.38
C HIS A 294 -6.18 -4.81 34.52
N ASN A 295 -6.97 -5.35 35.46
CA ASN A 295 -7.62 -4.54 36.49
C ASN A 295 -7.00 -4.66 37.90
N ASN A 296 -6.26 -5.75 38.20
CA ASN A 296 -5.81 -6.07 39.57
C ASN A 296 -4.34 -6.51 39.68
N GLU A 297 -3.59 -6.64 38.58
CA GLU A 297 -2.22 -7.20 38.56
C GLU A 297 -2.11 -8.61 39.18
N GLU A 298 -3.20 -9.36 39.29
CA GLU A 298 -3.14 -10.76 39.75
C GLU A 298 -2.61 -11.65 38.62
N PRO A 299 -1.48 -12.38 38.84
CA PRO A 299 -0.94 -13.29 37.85
C PRO A 299 -1.79 -14.56 37.73
N PHE A 300 -1.95 -15.07 36.51
CA PHE A 300 -2.58 -16.35 36.22
C PHE A 300 -1.81 -17.11 35.14
N LEU A 301 -2.00 -18.43 35.07
CA LEU A 301 -1.37 -19.28 34.06
C LEU A 301 -2.37 -19.68 32.98
N ILE A 302 -1.97 -19.60 31.72
CA ILE A 302 -2.68 -20.22 30.61
C ILE A 302 -2.02 -21.56 30.31
N ALA A 303 -2.75 -22.65 30.51
CA ALA A 303 -2.28 -24.01 30.32
C ALA A 303 -2.55 -24.50 28.90
N THR A 304 -1.50 -24.99 28.24
CA THR A 304 -1.55 -25.66 26.94
C THR A 304 -0.95 -27.06 27.07
N ASP A 305 -1.55 -28.02 26.37
CA ASP A 305 -1.11 -29.41 26.42
C ASP A 305 0.24 -29.57 25.70
N HIS A 306 1.16 -30.32 26.30
CA HIS A 306 2.53 -30.48 25.80
C HIS A 306 3.08 -31.90 26.07
N ALA A 307 2.17 -32.88 26.09
CA ALA A 307 2.49 -34.25 26.47
C ALA A 307 3.45 -34.94 25.51
N THR A 308 3.23 -34.79 24.20
CA THR A 308 4.08 -35.38 23.16
C THR A 308 5.53 -34.93 23.28
N PHE A 309 5.76 -33.62 23.41
CA PHE A 309 7.09 -33.05 23.63
C PHE A 309 7.74 -33.60 24.91
N SER A 310 6.99 -33.63 26.01
CA SER A 310 7.50 -34.08 27.31
C SER A 310 7.87 -35.57 27.29
N GLU A 311 7.12 -36.40 26.56
CA GLU A 311 7.40 -37.83 26.43
C GLU A 311 8.62 -38.09 25.55
N SER A 312 8.69 -37.45 24.38
CA SER A 312 9.79 -37.58 23.42
C SER A 312 11.13 -37.05 23.90
N ASN A 313 11.14 -36.22 24.95
CA ASN A 313 12.36 -35.61 25.49
C ASN A 313 12.55 -35.91 26.99
N SER A 314 11.99 -37.02 27.46
CA SER A 314 12.02 -37.37 28.89
C SER A 314 13.39 -37.82 29.42
N GLU A 315 14.33 -38.11 28.52
CA GLU A 315 15.71 -38.54 28.82
C GLU A 315 16.69 -37.39 29.07
N PHE A 316 16.24 -36.14 28.92
CA PHE A 316 17.07 -34.95 29.10
C PHE A 316 16.84 -34.33 30.48
N ASP A 317 17.91 -33.87 31.13
CA ASP A 317 17.86 -33.29 32.48
C ASP A 317 17.96 -31.75 32.49
N HIS A 318 18.56 -31.18 31.44
CA HIS A 318 18.80 -29.76 31.32
C HIS A 318 18.14 -29.16 30.07
N MET A 319 17.61 -27.95 30.21
CA MET A 319 16.99 -27.17 29.13
C MET A 319 17.51 -25.74 29.13
N GLN A 320 17.79 -25.21 27.94
CA GLN A 320 18.17 -23.82 27.73
C GLN A 320 17.47 -23.27 26.49
N TYR A 321 16.84 -22.11 26.60
CA TYR A 321 16.33 -21.35 25.46
C TYR A 321 17.49 -20.70 24.69
N LEU A 322 17.45 -20.83 23.36
CA LEU A 322 18.46 -20.26 22.48
C LEU A 322 17.94 -18.99 21.81
N SER A 323 17.04 -19.13 20.84
CA SER A 323 16.43 -18.03 20.11
C SER A 323 15.21 -18.51 19.32
N SER A 324 14.30 -17.59 19.00
CA SER A 324 13.08 -17.89 18.23
C SER A 324 12.27 -19.03 18.87
N ASN A 325 12.29 -20.23 18.29
CA ASN A 325 11.56 -21.41 18.77
C ASN A 325 12.46 -22.55 19.27
N LEU A 326 13.77 -22.33 19.40
CA LEU A 326 14.73 -23.40 19.65
C LEU A 326 15.08 -23.55 21.13
N LEU A 327 14.97 -24.79 21.63
CA LEU A 327 15.50 -25.22 22.93
C LEU A 327 16.70 -26.13 22.73
N MET A 328 17.76 -25.89 23.50
CA MET A 328 18.85 -26.83 23.70
C MET A 328 18.54 -27.71 24.90
N LEU A 329 18.50 -29.01 24.67
CA LEU A 329 18.35 -30.06 25.68
C LEU A 329 19.67 -30.82 25.79
N TYR A 330 20.10 -31.15 27.00
CA TYR A 330 21.24 -32.06 27.17
C TYR A 330 21.10 -32.93 28.42
N ASN A 331 21.69 -34.12 28.33
CA ASN A 331 21.91 -35.02 29.46
C ASN A 331 23.41 -35.27 29.61
N SER A 332 23.80 -36.32 30.34
CA SER A 332 25.21 -36.66 30.58
C SER A 332 25.98 -37.12 29.32
N SER A 333 25.33 -37.32 28.17
CA SER A 333 25.94 -37.91 26.98
C SER A 333 25.49 -37.30 25.64
N THR A 334 24.29 -36.73 25.56
CA THR A 334 23.69 -36.21 24.33
C THR A 334 23.27 -34.75 24.46
N ILE A 335 23.43 -34.02 23.36
CA ILE A 335 22.92 -32.66 23.15
C ILE A 335 21.90 -32.72 22.03
N LYS A 336 20.79 -32.01 22.17
CA LYS A 336 19.67 -32.02 21.23
C LYS A 336 19.08 -30.63 21.08
N PHE A 337 18.92 -30.13 19.86
CA PHE A 337 18.20 -28.88 19.59
C PHE A 337 16.80 -29.20 19.09
N VAL A 338 15.78 -28.67 19.75
CA VAL A 338 14.38 -29.05 19.54
C VAL A 338 13.48 -27.82 19.46
N ASP A 339 12.49 -27.83 18.57
CA ASP A 339 11.38 -26.88 18.54
C ASP A 339 10.54 -27.02 19.82
N TYR A 340 10.38 -25.92 20.58
CA TYR A 340 9.57 -25.97 21.80
C TYR A 340 8.08 -26.18 21.53
N GLU A 341 7.54 -25.77 20.37
CA GLU A 341 6.11 -25.89 20.10
C GLU A 341 5.73 -27.31 19.72
N ASN A 342 6.43 -27.88 18.74
CA ASN A 342 6.05 -29.13 18.10
C ASN A 342 6.97 -30.31 18.46
N GLY A 343 8.09 -30.07 19.15
CA GLY A 343 9.04 -31.12 19.54
C GLY A 343 9.91 -31.65 18.40
N PHE A 344 9.97 -30.94 17.26
CA PHE A 344 10.80 -31.33 16.13
C PHE A 344 12.29 -31.17 16.46
N THR A 345 13.09 -32.19 16.16
CA THR A 345 14.53 -32.20 16.45
C THR A 345 15.31 -31.67 15.25
N PHE A 346 16.08 -30.59 15.44
CA PHE A 346 16.91 -29.98 14.41
C PHE A 346 18.34 -30.51 14.38
N LEU A 347 18.89 -30.80 15.56
CA LEU A 347 20.26 -31.29 15.77
C LEU A 347 20.25 -32.31 16.90
N GLN A 348 20.99 -33.40 16.76
CA GLN A 348 21.27 -34.34 17.84
C GLN A 348 22.73 -34.77 17.75
N GLN A 349 23.49 -34.56 18.82
CA GLN A 349 24.93 -34.85 18.89
C GLN A 349 25.23 -35.69 20.13
N LYS A 350 25.84 -36.86 19.93
CA LYS A 350 26.41 -37.69 21.01
C LYS A 350 27.84 -37.21 21.30
N ILE A 351 28.17 -37.06 22.59
CA ILE A 351 29.50 -36.70 23.08
C ILE A 351 30.05 -37.91 23.86
N PRO A 352 30.99 -38.68 23.28
CA PRO A 352 31.46 -39.94 23.88
C PRO A 352 32.21 -39.73 25.20
N GLU A 353 32.84 -38.57 25.42
CA GLU A 353 33.57 -38.23 26.64
C GLU A 353 32.65 -37.86 27.82
N GLY A 354 31.33 -37.79 27.60
CA GLY A 354 30.33 -37.36 28.59
C GLY A 354 30.29 -35.84 28.80
N ILE A 355 29.18 -35.33 29.32
CA ILE A 355 28.86 -33.89 29.42
C ILE A 355 28.68 -33.50 30.88
N LYS A 356 29.44 -32.49 31.33
CA LYS A 356 29.23 -31.78 32.61
C LYS A 356 28.39 -30.52 32.42
N TRP A 357 28.66 -29.78 31.35
CA TRP A 357 28.05 -28.47 31.13
C TRP A 357 28.08 -28.10 29.64
N VAL A 358 27.02 -27.45 29.17
CA VAL A 358 26.92 -26.95 27.80
C VAL A 358 26.46 -25.51 27.85
N LYS A 359 27.05 -24.64 27.02
CA LYS A 359 26.60 -23.26 26.86
C LYS A 359 26.70 -22.82 25.41
N ASN A 360 25.61 -22.24 24.92
CA ASN A 360 25.60 -21.59 23.62
C ASN A 360 26.41 -20.29 23.66
N LEU A 361 27.08 -19.97 22.56
CA LEU A 361 27.78 -18.71 22.33
C LEU A 361 27.03 -17.89 21.27
N SER A 362 27.43 -16.64 21.06
CA SER A 362 26.96 -15.82 19.95
C SER A 362 27.25 -16.48 18.59
N GLY A 363 26.29 -16.42 17.66
CA GLY A 363 26.41 -17.05 16.34
C GLY A 363 26.02 -18.52 16.35
N THR A 364 26.76 -19.34 15.60
CA THR A 364 26.49 -20.76 15.41
C THR A 364 27.38 -21.68 16.24
N TYR A 365 27.83 -21.23 17.41
CA TYR A 365 28.83 -21.94 18.22
C TYR A 365 28.31 -22.32 19.61
N PHE A 366 28.72 -23.47 20.12
CA PHE A 366 28.49 -23.85 21.52
C PHE A 366 29.71 -24.53 22.13
N LEU A 367 29.85 -24.41 23.45
CA LEU A 367 30.91 -25.05 24.24
C LEU A 367 30.36 -26.22 25.02
N VAL A 368 31.14 -27.29 25.09
CA VAL A 368 30.87 -28.47 25.90
C VAL A 368 32.04 -28.68 26.85
N TRP A 369 31.77 -28.69 28.15
CA TRP A 369 32.70 -29.16 29.17
C TRP A 369 32.42 -30.62 29.44
N THR A 370 33.40 -31.48 29.15
CA THR A 370 33.24 -32.93 29.22
C THR A 370 33.56 -33.50 30.60
N SER A 371 33.15 -34.74 30.85
CA SER A 371 33.44 -35.43 32.11
C SER A 371 34.93 -35.60 32.40
N ASN A 372 35.75 -35.63 31.34
CA ASN A 372 37.21 -35.77 31.39
C ASN A 372 37.96 -34.43 31.53
N ASP A 373 37.27 -33.34 31.91
CA ASP A 373 37.83 -31.98 32.02
C ASP A 373 38.45 -31.45 30.71
N GLU A 374 37.77 -31.75 29.59
CA GLU A 374 38.08 -31.15 28.30
C GLU A 374 37.00 -30.13 27.92
N VAL A 375 37.42 -28.97 27.41
CA VAL A 375 36.51 -27.96 26.86
C VAL A 375 36.54 -28.06 25.34
N GLN A 376 35.43 -28.51 24.75
CA GLN A 376 35.28 -28.70 23.32
C GLN A 376 34.44 -27.57 22.71
N LEU A 377 34.93 -26.97 21.62
CA LEU A 377 34.24 -25.95 20.84
C LEU A 377 33.60 -26.60 19.61
N PHE A 378 32.30 -26.42 19.48
CA PHE A 378 31.51 -26.88 18.34
C PHE A 378 30.94 -25.71 17.55
N SER A 379 30.81 -25.87 16.24
CA SER A 379 29.96 -25.05 15.38
C SER A 379 28.87 -25.91 14.77
N TYR A 380 27.67 -25.36 14.60
CA TYR A 380 26.58 -26.04 13.90
C TYR A 380 26.19 -25.29 12.63
N HIS A 381 26.00 -26.01 11.53
CA HIS A 381 25.62 -25.43 10.24
C HIS A 381 24.59 -26.31 9.54
N VAL A 382 23.91 -25.76 8.54
CA VAL A 382 23.09 -26.55 7.64
C VAL A 382 23.99 -27.30 6.67
N ASP A 383 23.83 -28.62 6.62
CA ASP A 383 24.47 -29.49 5.64
C ASP A 383 23.42 -30.05 4.67
N ASP A 384 23.72 -29.92 3.38
CA ASP A 384 22.96 -30.42 2.23
C ASP A 384 23.56 -31.73 1.66
N GLY A 385 24.71 -32.18 2.19
CA GLY A 385 25.44 -33.36 1.73
C GLY A 385 24.78 -34.69 2.08
N SER A 386 24.35 -35.41 1.03
CA SER A 386 23.77 -36.75 1.06
C SER A 386 24.77 -37.85 0.67
N GLU A 387 25.88 -38.01 1.40
CA GLU A 387 26.85 -39.09 1.12
C GLU A 387 27.20 -39.98 2.31
N ASP A 388 26.72 -39.71 3.52
CA ASP A 388 26.90 -40.63 4.65
C ASP A 388 25.58 -41.36 4.99
N ASP A 389 25.58 -42.67 4.72
CA ASP A 389 24.60 -43.69 5.09
C ASP A 389 24.47 -43.89 6.62
N ASP A 390 24.43 -42.82 7.41
CA ASP A 390 24.04 -42.92 8.82
C ASP A 390 22.51 -42.95 8.90
N GLN A 391 22.00 -44.17 9.04
CA GLN A 391 20.59 -44.61 9.01
C GLN A 391 19.65 -44.02 10.08
N GLU A 392 19.97 -42.87 10.69
CA GLU A 392 19.03 -42.08 11.50
C GLU A 392 18.74 -40.75 10.78
N SER A 393 18.10 -40.82 9.61
CA SER A 393 17.49 -39.64 8.97
C SER A 393 16.34 -39.13 9.87
N ILE A 394 16.67 -38.23 10.79
CA ILE A 394 15.76 -37.61 11.79
C ILE A 394 14.59 -36.81 11.17
N CYS A 395 14.52 -36.72 9.83
CA CYS A 395 13.31 -36.27 9.13
C CYS A 395 12.08 -37.19 9.35
N GLY A 396 12.26 -38.34 9.99
CA GLY A 396 11.18 -39.18 10.50
C GLY A 396 11.64 -40.64 10.61
N ASP A 397 11.04 -41.40 11.53
CA ASP A 397 11.00 -42.85 11.35
C ASP A 397 10.43 -43.11 9.95
N ILE A 398 10.92 -44.15 9.27
CA ILE A 398 10.37 -44.64 8.00
C ILE A 398 8.84 -44.93 8.12
N ASN A 399 8.34 -45.01 9.36
CA ASN A 399 6.94 -45.22 9.74
C ASN A 399 6.09 -43.93 9.93
N ASP A 400 6.65 -42.72 9.80
CA ASP A 400 5.92 -41.46 10.03
C ASP A 400 5.11 -41.05 8.77
N PRO A 401 3.78 -40.75 8.85
CA PRO A 401 2.99 -40.43 7.68
C PRO A 401 3.52 -39.23 6.90
N ASP A 402 3.48 -39.30 5.56
CA ASP A 402 3.97 -38.27 4.61
C ASP A 402 3.57 -36.82 4.95
N PHE A 403 2.41 -36.64 5.60
CA PHE A 403 1.94 -35.34 6.07
C PHE A 403 2.86 -34.68 7.11
N TYR A 404 3.31 -35.45 8.10
CA TYR A 404 4.17 -34.94 9.18
C TYR A 404 5.59 -34.69 8.67
N GLN A 405 6.08 -35.52 7.75
CA GLN A 405 7.37 -35.28 7.09
C GLN A 405 7.39 -33.96 6.31
N LEU A 406 6.34 -33.67 5.55
CA LEU A 406 6.21 -32.39 4.84
C LEU A 406 6.16 -31.20 5.82
N TRP A 407 5.37 -31.33 6.88
CA TRP A 407 5.27 -30.29 7.90
C TRP A 407 6.62 -30.01 8.59
N ARG A 408 7.39 -31.05 8.91
CA ARG A 408 8.76 -30.94 9.46
C ARG A 408 9.69 -30.18 8.50
N LYS A 409 9.62 -30.44 7.20
CA LYS A 409 10.39 -29.68 6.18
C LYS A 409 10.01 -28.19 6.17
N VAL A 410 8.73 -27.88 6.25
CA VAL A 410 8.25 -26.47 6.35
C VAL A 410 8.80 -25.81 7.62
N LEU A 411 8.73 -26.48 8.78
CA LEU A 411 9.29 -25.96 10.03
C LEU A 411 10.80 -25.75 9.94
N PHE A 412 11.52 -26.68 9.30
CA PHE A 412 12.97 -26.58 9.09
C PHE A 412 13.37 -25.35 8.29
N TYR A 413 12.83 -25.19 7.08
CA TYR A 413 13.17 -24.05 6.22
C TYR A 413 12.69 -22.72 6.82
N LYS A 414 11.53 -22.72 7.50
CA LYS A 414 11.07 -21.57 8.26
C LYS A 414 12.09 -21.19 9.33
N PHE A 415 12.45 -22.11 10.22
CA PHE A 415 13.48 -21.85 11.25
C PHE A 415 14.80 -21.36 10.64
N PHE A 416 15.28 -21.99 9.58
CA PHE A 416 16.55 -21.66 8.95
C PHE A 416 16.58 -20.22 8.41
N ILE A 417 15.52 -19.78 7.72
CA ILE A 417 15.40 -18.41 7.20
C ILE A 417 15.11 -17.42 8.33
N ASP A 418 14.37 -17.86 9.36
CA ASP A 418 13.94 -17.03 10.47
C ASP A 418 15.07 -16.73 11.47
N SER A 419 16.15 -17.52 11.44
CA SER A 419 17.29 -17.41 12.34
C SER A 419 18.05 -16.09 12.15
N PRO A 420 18.44 -15.39 13.24
CA PRO A 420 19.24 -14.17 13.16
C PRO A 420 20.64 -14.41 12.55
N HIS A 421 21.11 -15.65 12.58
CA HIS A 421 22.41 -16.08 12.06
C HIS A 421 22.29 -16.93 10.78
N SER A 422 21.23 -16.74 9.99
CA SER A 422 20.94 -17.54 8.77
C SER A 422 22.10 -17.58 7.77
N LYS A 423 22.86 -16.49 7.61
CA LYS A 423 24.06 -16.43 6.76
C LYS A 423 25.19 -17.31 7.27
N GLU A 424 25.43 -17.32 8.59
CA GLU A 424 26.48 -18.15 9.22
C GLU A 424 26.10 -19.64 9.24
N LEU A 425 24.79 -19.94 9.27
CA LEU A 425 24.27 -21.29 9.17
C LEU A 425 24.37 -21.87 7.75
N CYS A 426 24.44 -21.01 6.72
CA CYS A 426 24.52 -21.40 5.32
C CYS A 426 25.98 -21.55 4.90
N VAL A 427 26.44 -22.79 4.74
CA VAL A 427 27.80 -23.09 4.23
C VAL A 427 27.71 -23.19 2.71
N SER A 428 27.81 -22.06 2.02
CA SER A 428 27.90 -21.99 0.56
C SER A 428 28.76 -20.82 0.10
N ASP A 429 29.25 -20.89 -1.15
CA ASP A 429 30.07 -19.82 -1.74
C ASP A 429 29.29 -18.50 -1.84
N ASN A 430 27.99 -18.57 -2.08
CA ASN A 430 27.04 -17.45 -2.12
C ASN A 430 25.86 -17.70 -1.15
N PRO A 431 25.97 -17.33 0.14
CA PRO A 431 24.94 -17.63 1.14
C PRO A 431 23.62 -16.90 0.85
N GLU A 432 23.65 -15.71 0.26
CA GLU A 432 22.43 -14.96 -0.08
C GLU A 432 21.60 -15.66 -1.16
N GLU A 433 22.23 -16.07 -2.26
CA GLU A 433 21.54 -16.78 -3.34
C GLU A 433 21.00 -18.14 -2.85
N SER A 434 21.76 -18.82 -1.99
CA SER A 434 21.32 -20.07 -1.37
C SER A 434 20.09 -19.87 -0.48
N LEU A 435 20.05 -18.77 0.28
CA LEU A 435 18.88 -18.40 1.08
C LEU A 435 17.68 -18.00 0.20
N ASP A 436 17.89 -17.41 -0.99
CA ASP A 436 16.84 -17.17 -1.99
C ASP A 436 16.19 -18.48 -2.43
N ILE A 437 17.03 -19.47 -2.78
CA ILE A 437 16.58 -20.81 -3.16
C ILE A 437 15.84 -21.48 -2.01
N CYS A 438 16.32 -21.36 -0.77
CA CYS A 438 15.63 -21.89 0.40
C CYS A 438 14.26 -21.24 0.62
N ALA A 439 14.13 -19.93 0.38
CA ALA A 439 12.84 -19.23 0.46
C ALA A 439 11.86 -19.72 -0.62
N MET A 440 12.34 -19.98 -1.83
CA MET A 440 11.55 -20.58 -2.91
C MET A 440 11.13 -22.03 -2.58
N LYS A 441 12.04 -22.85 -2.03
CA LYS A 441 11.68 -24.20 -1.54
C LYS A 441 10.66 -24.16 -0.40
N LEU A 442 10.80 -23.22 0.54
CA LEU A 442 9.84 -23.03 1.63
C LEU A 442 8.45 -22.71 1.09
N ARG A 443 8.37 -21.87 0.06
CA ARG A 443 7.13 -21.51 -0.61
C ARG A 443 6.42 -22.76 -1.14
N ASP A 444 7.09 -23.55 -1.98
CA ASP A 444 6.49 -24.74 -2.60
C ASP A 444 6.05 -25.77 -1.54
N LEU A 445 6.90 -26.02 -0.55
CA LEU A 445 6.59 -26.93 0.56
C LEU A 445 5.38 -26.44 1.38
N THR A 446 5.29 -25.13 1.62
CA THR A 446 4.18 -24.53 2.38
C THR A 446 2.88 -24.60 1.59
N VAL A 447 2.90 -24.33 0.28
CA VAL A 447 1.72 -24.45 -0.58
C VAL A 447 1.21 -25.89 -0.60
N MET A 448 2.10 -26.86 -0.80
CA MET A 448 1.75 -28.29 -0.75
C MET A 448 1.21 -28.71 0.63
N TRP A 449 1.76 -28.13 1.70
CA TRP A 449 1.31 -28.42 3.06
C TRP A 449 -0.10 -27.88 3.31
N CYS A 450 -0.38 -26.65 2.89
CA CYS A 450 -1.72 -26.05 2.92
C CYS A 450 -2.74 -26.88 2.13
N LEU A 451 -2.39 -27.37 0.94
CA LEU A 451 -3.27 -28.22 0.13
C LEU A 451 -3.58 -29.54 0.84
N ARG A 452 -2.57 -30.22 1.42
CA ARG A 452 -2.79 -31.46 2.19
C ARG A 452 -3.63 -31.24 3.46
N ILE A 453 -3.49 -30.07 4.11
CA ILE A 453 -4.36 -29.71 5.23
C ILE A 453 -5.79 -29.52 4.76
N PHE A 454 -5.98 -28.85 3.62
CA PHE A 454 -7.28 -28.65 3.01
C PHE A 454 -7.96 -29.99 2.69
N ASP A 455 -7.23 -30.95 2.11
CA ASP A 455 -7.76 -32.29 1.81
C ASP A 455 -8.23 -33.01 3.10
N LYS A 456 -7.42 -32.98 4.17
CA LYS A 456 -7.82 -33.56 5.47
C LYS A 456 -9.01 -32.82 6.08
N PHE A 457 -9.00 -31.50 6.02
CA PHE A 457 -10.08 -30.65 6.51
C PHE A 457 -11.40 -30.94 5.79
N GLN A 458 -11.39 -31.03 4.46
CA GLN A 458 -12.54 -31.39 3.64
C GLN A 458 -13.09 -32.76 4.05
N ASN A 459 -12.23 -33.77 4.19
CA ASN A 459 -12.63 -35.10 4.65
C ASN A 459 -13.30 -35.07 6.03
N TYR A 460 -12.77 -34.31 6.99
CA TYR A 460 -13.39 -34.17 8.32
C TYR A 460 -14.71 -33.40 8.27
N MET A 461 -14.82 -32.38 7.42
CA MET A 461 -16.05 -31.58 7.30
C MET A 461 -17.20 -32.39 6.71
N VAL A 462 -16.95 -33.19 5.68
CA VAL A 462 -17.94 -34.13 5.10
C VAL A 462 -18.46 -35.10 6.17
N GLN A 463 -17.57 -35.65 7.00
CA GLN A 463 -17.94 -36.53 8.10
C GLN A 463 -18.79 -35.80 9.16
N LEU A 464 -18.47 -34.53 9.45
CA LEU A 464 -19.14 -33.73 10.46
C LEU A 464 -20.49 -33.17 10.00
N GLU A 465 -20.74 -32.93 8.71
CA GLU A 465 -22.07 -32.54 8.17
C GLU A 465 -23.16 -33.56 8.50
N ARG A 466 -22.77 -34.84 8.62
CA ARG A 466 -23.67 -35.93 9.02
C ARG A 466 -24.04 -35.90 10.51
N SER A 467 -23.43 -35.02 11.32
CA SER A 467 -23.58 -34.95 12.78
C SER A 467 -24.13 -33.61 13.28
N ARG A 468 -24.89 -33.62 14.39
CA ARG A 468 -25.51 -32.41 14.99
C ARG A 468 -24.67 -31.71 16.09
N ASN A 469 -23.40 -32.10 16.29
CA ASN A 469 -22.62 -31.62 17.43
C ASN A 469 -21.98 -30.23 17.21
N SER A 470 -21.93 -29.44 18.30
CA SER A 470 -21.28 -28.12 18.48
C SER A 470 -20.96 -27.27 17.22
N ARG A 471 -21.99 -26.70 16.58
CA ARG A 471 -21.84 -25.80 15.41
C ARG A 471 -20.86 -24.64 15.64
N MET A 472 -20.75 -24.13 16.88
CA MET A 472 -19.95 -22.93 17.17
C MET A 472 -18.44 -23.17 17.15
N ILE A 473 -17.96 -24.31 17.64
CA ILE A 473 -16.52 -24.64 17.60
C ILE A 473 -16.13 -25.00 16.18
N ARG A 474 -16.96 -25.80 15.50
CA ARG A 474 -16.78 -26.18 14.09
C ARG A 474 -16.62 -24.96 13.19
N SER A 475 -17.56 -24.00 13.26
CA SER A 475 -17.52 -22.78 12.43
C SER A 475 -16.28 -21.92 12.68
N LYS A 476 -15.79 -21.86 13.92
CA LYS A 476 -14.55 -21.14 14.24
C LYS A 476 -13.30 -21.84 13.72
N CYS A 477 -13.23 -23.17 13.84
CA CYS A 477 -12.11 -23.95 13.29
C CYS A 477 -12.09 -23.85 11.75
N GLU A 478 -13.27 -23.95 11.11
CA GLU A 478 -13.48 -23.77 9.68
C GLU A 478 -13.00 -22.39 9.19
N GLU A 479 -13.46 -21.30 9.82
CA GLU A 479 -12.99 -19.95 9.49
C GLU A 479 -11.47 -19.80 9.68
N MET A 480 -10.93 -20.33 10.77
CA MET A 480 -9.51 -20.21 11.10
C MET A 480 -8.60 -20.98 10.14
N ILE A 481 -8.97 -22.20 9.74
CA ILE A 481 -8.20 -23.01 8.79
C ILE A 481 -8.23 -22.34 7.42
N ILE A 482 -9.42 -21.99 6.91
CA ILE A 482 -9.56 -21.36 5.59
C ILE A 482 -8.79 -20.03 5.55
N LYS A 483 -8.97 -19.18 6.56
CA LYS A 483 -8.22 -17.92 6.67
C LYS A 483 -6.71 -18.17 6.61
N SER A 484 -6.21 -19.06 7.46
CA SER A 484 -4.76 -19.29 7.59
C SER A 484 -4.16 -19.87 6.30
N ILE A 485 -4.89 -20.74 5.59
CA ILE A 485 -4.47 -21.29 4.31
C ILE A 485 -4.38 -20.19 3.25
N PHE A 486 -5.42 -19.37 3.09
CA PHE A 486 -5.44 -18.33 2.08
C PHE A 486 -4.49 -17.16 2.38
N ASP A 487 -4.29 -16.81 3.66
CA ASP A 487 -3.25 -15.86 4.07
C ASP A 487 -1.85 -16.37 3.65
N LEU A 488 -1.59 -17.67 3.77
CA LEU A 488 -0.35 -18.29 3.29
C LEU A 488 -0.27 -18.34 1.75
N PHE A 489 -1.36 -18.66 1.06
CA PHE A 489 -1.40 -18.64 -0.41
C PHE A 489 -1.14 -17.24 -0.99
N ILE A 490 -1.67 -16.19 -0.35
CA ILE A 490 -1.36 -14.80 -0.71
C ILE A 490 0.10 -14.48 -0.41
N LYS A 491 0.58 -14.81 0.79
CA LYS A 491 1.97 -14.51 1.19
C LYS A 491 3.02 -15.18 0.28
N PHE A 492 2.74 -16.40 -0.16
CA PHE A 492 3.64 -17.22 -0.98
C PHE A 492 3.27 -17.24 -2.47
N TRP A 493 2.34 -16.40 -2.91
CA TRP A 493 1.81 -16.34 -4.28
C TRP A 493 1.57 -17.73 -4.86
N ALA A 494 0.73 -18.55 -4.21
CA ALA A 494 0.48 -19.92 -4.65
C ALA A 494 0.04 -19.98 -6.14
N PRO A 495 0.38 -21.06 -6.87
CA PRO A 495 -0.08 -21.23 -8.25
C PRO A 495 -1.61 -21.26 -8.35
N PRO A 496 -2.24 -20.36 -9.14
CA PRO A 496 -3.70 -20.26 -9.23
C PRO A 496 -4.36 -21.54 -9.76
N GLN A 497 -3.76 -22.22 -10.74
CA GLN A 497 -4.27 -23.49 -11.28
C GLN A 497 -4.43 -24.56 -10.19
N LEU A 498 -3.41 -24.75 -9.34
CA LEU A 498 -3.45 -25.72 -8.23
C LEU A 498 -4.54 -25.38 -7.22
N VAL A 499 -4.61 -24.11 -6.80
CA VAL A 499 -5.57 -23.66 -5.79
C VAL A 499 -7.00 -23.78 -6.32
N ILE A 500 -7.25 -23.39 -7.58
CA ILE A 500 -8.57 -23.48 -8.21
C ILE A 500 -9.02 -24.94 -8.34
N LEU A 501 -8.13 -25.85 -8.78
CA LEU A 501 -8.46 -27.26 -8.95
C LEU A 501 -8.82 -27.97 -7.62
N LYS A 502 -8.10 -27.66 -6.53
CA LYS A 502 -8.22 -28.38 -5.26
C LYS A 502 -9.21 -27.75 -4.27
N VAL A 503 -9.39 -26.43 -4.31
CA VAL A 503 -10.11 -25.70 -3.24
C VAL A 503 -11.48 -25.20 -3.68
N PHE A 504 -11.66 -24.87 -4.97
CA PHE A 504 -12.91 -24.30 -5.46
C PHE A 504 -13.91 -25.40 -5.88
N PRO A 505 -15.23 -25.11 -5.86
CA PRO A 505 -16.27 -26.04 -6.30
C PRO A 505 -16.05 -26.56 -7.71
N SER A 506 -16.57 -27.77 -8.00
CA SER A 506 -16.39 -28.46 -9.29
C SER A 506 -16.79 -27.63 -10.51
N ALA A 507 -17.84 -26.82 -10.41
CA ALA A 507 -18.31 -25.93 -11.48
C ALA A 507 -17.33 -24.79 -11.83
N ILE A 508 -16.39 -24.49 -10.92
CA ILE A 508 -15.32 -23.50 -11.10
C ILE A 508 -14.02 -24.21 -11.45
N SER A 509 -13.73 -25.38 -10.85
CA SER A 509 -12.50 -26.11 -11.16
C SER A 509 -12.48 -26.66 -12.60
N SER A 510 -13.64 -26.95 -13.22
CA SER A 510 -13.71 -27.35 -14.63
C SER A 510 -13.15 -26.30 -15.60
N LEU A 511 -13.20 -25.01 -15.23
CA LEU A 511 -12.68 -23.92 -16.05
C LEU A 511 -11.17 -24.01 -16.29
N VAL A 512 -10.42 -24.65 -15.39
CA VAL A 512 -8.98 -24.83 -15.57
C VAL A 512 -8.72 -25.66 -16.81
N LEU A 513 -9.41 -26.79 -16.95
CA LEU A 513 -9.35 -27.64 -18.15
C LEU A 513 -9.85 -26.90 -19.40
N GLU A 514 -11.01 -26.25 -19.30
CA GLU A 514 -11.67 -25.57 -20.43
C GLU A 514 -10.83 -24.44 -21.02
N ILE A 515 -10.09 -23.69 -20.17
CA ILE A 515 -9.34 -22.50 -20.59
C ILE A 515 -7.86 -22.80 -20.87
N THR A 516 -7.22 -23.63 -20.05
CA THR A 516 -5.77 -23.91 -20.20
C THR A 516 -5.47 -25.10 -21.10
N GLY A 517 -6.45 -25.96 -21.39
CA GLY A 517 -6.27 -27.16 -22.19
C GLY A 517 -5.40 -28.24 -21.54
N GLN A 518 -4.92 -28.03 -20.31
CA GLN A 518 -4.07 -28.97 -19.59
C GLN A 518 -4.89 -29.97 -18.78
N GLU A 519 -4.72 -31.25 -19.08
CA GLU A 519 -5.25 -32.36 -18.29
C GLU A 519 -4.30 -32.71 -17.14
N HIS A 520 -4.54 -32.17 -15.95
CA HIS A 520 -3.77 -32.54 -14.76
C HIS A 520 -4.27 -33.86 -14.13
N HIS A 521 -4.14 -34.97 -14.88
CA HIS A 521 -4.57 -36.32 -14.46
C HIS A 521 -3.97 -36.79 -13.13
N CYS A 522 -2.75 -36.35 -12.79
CA CYS A 522 -2.06 -36.72 -11.55
C CYS A 522 -2.63 -36.06 -10.29
N LEU A 523 -3.38 -34.95 -10.40
CA LEU A 523 -4.03 -34.29 -9.26
C LEU A 523 -5.47 -34.77 -9.02
N LEU A 524 -6.05 -35.44 -10.02
CA LEU A 524 -7.43 -35.97 -10.02
C LEU A 524 -7.49 -37.47 -9.66
N LYS A 525 -6.40 -38.23 -9.78
CA LYS A 525 -6.37 -39.69 -9.50
C LYS A 525 -6.70 -40.09 -8.06
N GLU A 526 -6.53 -39.21 -7.07
CA GLU A 526 -7.01 -39.47 -5.70
C GLU A 526 -8.50 -39.16 -5.49
N ALA A 527 -9.16 -38.56 -6.50
CA ALA A 527 -10.55 -38.13 -6.49
C ALA A 527 -11.49 -39.01 -7.35
N GLU A 528 -10.99 -40.10 -7.97
CA GLU A 528 -11.81 -41.05 -8.75
C GLU A 528 -12.79 -41.88 -7.88
N GLU A 529 -12.62 -41.87 -6.55
CA GLU A 529 -13.72 -42.22 -5.65
C GLU A 529 -14.59 -40.97 -5.46
N VAL A 530 -15.83 -41.01 -5.96
CA VAL A 530 -16.85 -39.97 -5.74
C VAL A 530 -17.06 -39.74 -4.23
N LYS A 531 -16.23 -38.87 -3.65
CA LYS A 531 -16.37 -38.36 -2.29
C LYS A 531 -17.22 -37.11 -2.39
N GLU A 532 -18.30 -37.06 -1.61
CA GLU A 532 -19.08 -35.83 -1.39
C GLU A 532 -18.09 -34.70 -1.10
N THR A 533 -18.00 -33.70 -1.99
CA THR A 533 -17.07 -32.57 -1.81
C THR A 533 -17.72 -31.57 -0.88
N TYR A 534 -17.07 -31.24 0.23
CA TYR A 534 -17.53 -30.16 1.09
C TYR A 534 -17.39 -28.81 0.37
N ASP A 535 -18.50 -28.07 0.30
CA ASP A 535 -18.56 -26.74 -0.29
C ASP A 535 -18.29 -25.67 0.77
N ILE A 536 -17.31 -24.81 0.51
CA ILE A 536 -16.97 -23.70 1.39
C ILE A 536 -18.16 -22.73 1.48
N PRO A 537 -18.60 -22.33 2.70
CA PRO A 537 -19.68 -21.37 2.86
C PRO A 537 -19.42 -20.04 2.12
N PRO A 538 -20.45 -19.44 1.48
CA PRO A 538 -20.31 -18.21 0.68
C PRO A 538 -19.62 -17.04 1.41
N HIS A 539 -19.90 -16.87 2.70
CA HIS A 539 -19.32 -15.79 3.50
C HIS A 539 -17.81 -15.95 3.74
N LEU A 540 -17.31 -17.19 3.82
CA LEU A 540 -15.88 -17.47 3.95
C LEU A 540 -15.17 -17.35 2.60
N LEU A 541 -15.82 -17.83 1.52
CA LEU A 541 -15.31 -17.68 0.16
C LEU A 541 -15.14 -16.19 -0.20
N ASN A 542 -16.14 -15.38 0.10
CA ASN A 542 -16.09 -13.94 -0.14
C ASN A 542 -15.01 -13.23 0.69
N ARG A 543 -14.80 -13.65 1.93
CA ARG A 543 -13.91 -12.97 2.88
C ARG A 543 -12.44 -13.38 2.73
N TRP A 544 -12.17 -14.64 2.41
CA TRP A 544 -10.82 -15.21 2.46
C TRP A 544 -10.33 -15.74 1.11
N CYS A 545 -11.20 -16.34 0.28
CA CYS A 545 -10.79 -16.91 -1.01
C CYS A 545 -10.71 -15.87 -2.14
N LEU A 546 -11.66 -14.94 -2.24
CA LEU A 546 -11.66 -13.89 -3.26
C LEU A 546 -10.44 -12.96 -3.19
N PRO A 547 -9.97 -12.51 -1.99
CA PRO A 547 -8.76 -11.70 -1.90
C PRO A 547 -7.55 -12.32 -2.59
N TYR A 548 -7.38 -13.65 -2.48
CA TYR A 548 -6.31 -14.36 -3.17
C TYR A 548 -6.40 -14.21 -4.70
N LEU A 549 -7.57 -14.46 -5.29
CA LEU A 549 -7.75 -14.30 -6.75
C LEU A 549 -7.53 -12.86 -7.21
N THR A 550 -7.94 -11.86 -6.41
CA THR A 550 -7.69 -10.46 -6.75
C THR A 550 -6.23 -10.06 -6.62
N ASP A 551 -5.51 -10.65 -5.66
CA ASP A 551 -4.09 -10.38 -5.43
C ASP A 551 -3.24 -11.02 -6.54
N THR A 552 -3.51 -12.28 -6.89
CA THR A 552 -2.86 -12.98 -8.01
C THR A 552 -3.11 -12.26 -9.33
N ARG A 553 -4.35 -11.82 -9.60
CA ARG A 553 -4.69 -10.98 -10.75
C ARG A 553 -3.82 -9.72 -10.82
N ARG A 554 -3.64 -9.01 -9.70
CA ARG A 554 -2.81 -7.80 -9.64
C ARG A 554 -1.35 -8.11 -10.00
N HIS A 555 -0.80 -9.22 -9.50
CA HIS A 555 0.57 -9.62 -9.82
C HIS A 555 0.76 -9.96 -11.30
N LEU A 556 -0.18 -10.69 -11.91
CA LEU A 556 -0.14 -11.01 -13.33
C LEU A 556 -0.33 -9.78 -14.23
N GLN A 557 -1.21 -8.84 -13.86
CA GLN A 557 -1.38 -7.58 -14.59
C GLN A 557 -0.12 -6.71 -14.55
N ASN A 558 0.58 -6.69 -13.41
CA ASN A 558 1.86 -5.99 -13.30
C ASN A 558 2.93 -6.61 -14.21
N LEU A 559 2.93 -7.94 -14.38
CA LEU A 559 3.81 -8.63 -15.33
C LEU A 559 3.46 -8.23 -16.78
N LEU A 560 2.18 -8.24 -17.14
CA LEU A 560 1.71 -7.86 -18.48
C LEU A 560 2.11 -6.42 -18.85
N SER A 561 1.97 -5.47 -17.90
CA SER A 561 2.34 -4.07 -18.13
C SER A 561 3.83 -3.84 -18.41
N LYS A 562 4.69 -4.79 -18.02
CA LYS A 562 6.14 -4.72 -18.13
C LYS A 562 6.71 -5.59 -19.26
N GLU A 563 5.86 -6.21 -20.11
CA GLU A 563 6.32 -7.08 -21.20
C GLU A 563 7.24 -6.39 -22.23
N ASN A 564 7.23 -5.05 -22.30
CA ASN A 564 8.07 -4.28 -23.22
C ASN A 564 9.46 -3.92 -22.63
N ASP A 565 9.73 -4.23 -21.36
CA ASP A 565 11.04 -4.03 -20.72
C ASP A 565 11.80 -5.37 -20.65
N ASP A 566 13.11 -5.35 -20.94
CA ASP A 566 14.00 -6.53 -20.90
C ASP A 566 14.07 -7.25 -19.52
N GLU A 567 13.47 -6.66 -18.47
CA GLU A 567 13.28 -7.26 -17.14
C GLU A 567 11.79 -7.35 -16.76
N SER A 568 11.01 -8.21 -17.40
CA SER A 568 9.61 -8.54 -17.04
C SER A 568 9.50 -9.30 -15.70
N ARG A 569 10.02 -8.70 -14.62
CA ARG A 569 10.08 -9.28 -13.27
C ARG A 569 9.34 -8.42 -12.26
N ILE A 570 8.73 -9.10 -11.29
CA ILE A 570 8.12 -8.50 -10.10
C ILE A 570 8.88 -8.96 -8.85
N THR A 571 8.94 -8.11 -7.83
CA THR A 571 9.68 -8.44 -6.60
C THR A 571 8.75 -9.13 -5.60
N TRP A 572 9.07 -10.36 -5.23
CA TRP A 572 8.48 -11.07 -4.11
C TRP A 572 9.28 -10.80 -2.84
N CYS A 573 8.61 -10.28 -1.81
CA CYS A 573 9.25 -9.94 -0.53
C CYS A 573 8.88 -11.00 0.51
N TYR A 574 9.89 -11.61 1.12
CA TYR A 574 9.71 -12.50 2.28
C TYR A 574 10.68 -12.11 3.38
N ARG A 575 10.14 -11.58 4.49
CA ARG A 575 10.92 -11.00 5.60
C ARG A 575 11.83 -9.88 5.06
N ASP A 576 13.14 -9.97 5.30
CA ASP A 576 14.13 -8.98 4.90
C ASP A 576 14.69 -9.24 3.47
N ARG A 577 14.04 -10.13 2.70
CA ARG A 577 14.56 -10.62 1.40
C ARG A 577 13.64 -10.19 0.26
N GLU A 578 14.25 -9.67 -0.81
CA GLU A 578 13.58 -9.15 -2.00
C GLU A 578 14.03 -9.93 -3.25
N ILE A 579 13.16 -10.80 -3.79
CA ILE A 579 13.51 -11.72 -4.86
C ILE A 579 12.76 -11.34 -6.15
N LYS A 580 13.49 -11.07 -7.24
CA LYS A 580 12.89 -10.79 -8.55
C LYS A 580 12.38 -12.09 -9.19
N GLN A 581 11.09 -12.17 -9.50
CA GLN A 581 10.42 -13.34 -10.06
C GLN A 581 9.74 -13.04 -11.40
N SER A 582 9.75 -14.02 -12.30
CA SER A 582 9.06 -14.03 -13.60
C SER A 582 7.69 -14.71 -13.47
N PHE A 583 6.99 -14.81 -14.61
CA PHE A 583 5.72 -15.54 -14.71
C PHE A 583 5.83 -17.02 -14.30
N ASP A 584 6.99 -17.66 -14.50
CA ASP A 584 7.24 -19.07 -14.12
C ASP A 584 6.97 -19.32 -12.64
N PHE A 585 7.09 -18.29 -11.81
CA PHE A 585 6.78 -18.40 -10.39
C PHE A 585 5.32 -18.80 -10.16
N PHE A 586 4.37 -18.44 -11.03
CA PHE A 586 2.95 -18.78 -10.87
C PHE A 586 2.54 -20.12 -11.51
N LEU A 587 3.45 -20.79 -12.22
CA LEU A 587 3.19 -22.06 -12.89
C LEU A 587 3.36 -23.25 -11.95
N ILE A 588 2.78 -24.39 -12.32
CA ILE A 588 2.91 -25.66 -11.58
C ILE A 588 4.25 -26.30 -11.91
N SER A 589 4.63 -26.23 -13.19
CA SER A 589 5.91 -26.69 -13.68
C SER A 589 6.51 -25.68 -14.65
N ASN A 590 7.84 -25.56 -14.65
CA ASN A 590 8.57 -24.67 -15.58
C ASN A 590 8.49 -25.14 -17.05
N HIS A 591 7.72 -26.19 -17.34
CA HIS A 591 7.48 -26.77 -18.66
C HIS A 591 6.01 -26.66 -19.09
N ASP A 592 5.19 -25.90 -18.36
CA ASP A 592 3.79 -25.67 -18.74
C ASP A 592 3.74 -24.65 -19.89
N ASP A 593 3.18 -25.03 -21.05
CA ASP A 593 3.00 -24.16 -22.25
C ASP A 593 1.90 -23.09 -22.07
N VAL A 594 1.61 -22.65 -20.84
CA VAL A 594 0.49 -21.74 -20.54
C VAL A 594 0.97 -20.29 -20.60
N ASP A 595 0.45 -19.50 -21.54
CA ASP A 595 0.78 -18.08 -21.65
C ASP A 595 0.23 -17.22 -20.50
N LEU A 596 0.84 -16.05 -20.26
CA LEU A 596 0.35 -15.07 -19.28
C LEU A 596 -1.11 -14.64 -19.55
N ASN A 597 -1.46 -14.46 -20.82
CA ASN A 597 -2.81 -14.07 -21.25
C ASN A 597 -3.86 -15.15 -20.98
N THR A 598 -3.53 -16.43 -21.16
CA THR A 598 -4.45 -17.54 -20.86
C THR A 598 -4.63 -17.68 -19.34
N MET A 599 -3.57 -17.46 -18.56
CA MET A 599 -3.66 -17.42 -17.09
C MET A 599 -4.54 -16.26 -16.58
N LEU A 600 -4.39 -15.06 -17.16
CA LEU A 600 -5.26 -13.92 -16.85
C LEU A 600 -6.73 -14.19 -17.22
N THR A 601 -6.95 -14.85 -18.36
CA THR A 601 -8.28 -15.29 -18.81
C THR A 601 -8.91 -16.26 -17.81
N LEU A 602 -8.13 -17.22 -17.30
CA LEU A 602 -8.58 -18.16 -16.28
C LEU A 602 -8.98 -17.44 -14.99
N ILE A 603 -8.10 -16.58 -14.44
CA ILE A 603 -8.37 -15.89 -13.17
C ILE A 603 -9.57 -14.96 -13.30
N ASP A 604 -9.66 -14.18 -14.38
CA ASP A 604 -10.76 -13.24 -14.58
C ASP A 604 -12.10 -13.97 -14.79
N THR A 605 -12.11 -15.10 -15.51
CA THR A 605 -13.32 -15.92 -15.69
C THR A 605 -13.75 -16.60 -14.38
N VAL A 606 -12.79 -17.07 -13.58
CA VAL A 606 -13.07 -17.63 -12.24
C VAL A 606 -13.58 -16.56 -11.29
N LEU A 607 -12.99 -15.37 -11.28
CA LEU A 607 -13.47 -14.22 -10.50
C LEU A 607 -14.90 -13.85 -10.90
N PHE A 608 -15.19 -13.80 -12.21
CA PHE A 608 -16.55 -13.55 -12.71
C PHE A 608 -17.54 -14.59 -12.19
N LYS A 609 -17.26 -15.90 -12.33
CA LYS A 609 -18.14 -16.95 -11.78
C LYS A 609 -18.29 -16.82 -10.26
N CYS A 610 -17.20 -16.56 -9.53
CA CYS A 610 -17.28 -16.40 -8.07
C CYS A 610 -18.15 -15.20 -7.67
N TYR A 611 -18.02 -14.05 -8.33
CA TYR A 611 -18.90 -12.91 -8.10
C TYR A 611 -20.34 -13.23 -8.47
N LEU A 612 -20.56 -13.95 -9.57
CA LEU A 612 -21.90 -14.31 -10.04
C LEU A 612 -22.66 -15.23 -9.07
N TYR A 613 -21.98 -16.18 -8.42
CA TYR A 613 -22.62 -17.10 -7.45
C TYR A 613 -22.62 -16.59 -6.02
N TYR A 614 -21.54 -15.93 -5.57
CA TYR A 614 -21.33 -15.62 -4.15
C TYR A 614 -21.42 -14.13 -3.82
N ASN A 615 -21.22 -13.23 -4.77
CA ASN A 615 -21.29 -11.78 -4.55
C ASN A 615 -21.79 -10.98 -5.77
N PRO A 616 -23.08 -11.13 -6.17
CA PRO A 616 -23.62 -10.52 -7.38
C PRO A 616 -23.43 -8.99 -7.51
N PRO A 617 -23.44 -8.18 -6.43
CA PRO A 617 -23.17 -6.74 -6.52
C PRO A 617 -21.82 -6.36 -7.13
N MET A 618 -20.83 -7.26 -7.09
CA MET A 618 -19.48 -7.02 -7.64
C MET A 618 -19.36 -7.31 -9.13
N VAL A 619 -20.35 -7.97 -9.76
CA VAL A 619 -20.34 -8.30 -11.19
C VAL A 619 -20.26 -7.03 -12.04
N GLY A 620 -21.13 -6.04 -11.78
CA GLY A 620 -21.13 -4.80 -12.54
C GLY A 620 -19.84 -3.99 -12.41
N PRO A 621 -19.32 -3.72 -11.19
CA PRO A 621 -18.02 -3.07 -11.02
C PRO A 621 -16.87 -3.81 -11.72
N PHE A 622 -16.83 -5.14 -11.66
CA PHE A 622 -15.79 -5.96 -12.28
C PHE A 622 -15.81 -5.84 -13.81
N ILE A 623 -16.99 -5.95 -14.44
CA ILE A 623 -17.14 -5.87 -15.90
C ILE A 623 -16.74 -4.48 -16.45
N ARG A 624 -16.92 -3.41 -15.67
CA ARG A 624 -16.57 -2.05 -16.09
C ARG A 624 -15.05 -1.78 -16.08
N VAL A 625 -14.26 -2.65 -15.48
CA VAL A 625 -12.80 -2.62 -15.48
C VAL A 625 -12.29 -3.52 -16.60
N GLU A 626 -11.12 -3.21 -17.17
CA GLU A 626 -10.46 -4.07 -18.15
C GLU A 626 -10.27 -5.47 -17.56
N ASN A 627 -10.77 -6.48 -18.30
CA ASN A 627 -10.75 -7.87 -17.90
C ASN A 627 -10.54 -8.79 -19.12
N HIS A 628 -9.80 -9.87 -18.91
CA HIS A 628 -9.44 -10.87 -19.92
C HIS A 628 -10.41 -12.04 -19.95
N CYS A 629 -11.59 -11.93 -19.34
CA CYS A 629 -12.55 -13.02 -19.27
C CYS A 629 -12.88 -13.63 -20.64
N ASP A 630 -13.24 -14.91 -20.65
CA ASP A 630 -13.79 -15.55 -21.83
C ASP A 630 -15.15 -14.91 -22.19
N SER A 631 -15.22 -14.33 -23.39
CA SER A 631 -16.43 -13.70 -23.95
C SER A 631 -17.61 -14.66 -23.97
N HIS A 632 -17.39 -15.92 -24.34
CA HIS A 632 -18.48 -16.88 -24.52
C HIS A 632 -19.15 -17.22 -23.18
N VAL A 633 -18.35 -17.44 -22.14
CA VAL A 633 -18.83 -17.76 -20.79
C VAL A 633 -19.63 -16.59 -20.20
N ILE A 634 -19.11 -15.36 -20.28
CA ILE A 634 -19.80 -14.18 -19.75
C ILE A 634 -21.13 -13.94 -20.46
N VAL A 635 -21.13 -13.94 -21.79
CA VAL A 635 -22.33 -13.64 -22.58
C VAL A 635 -23.42 -14.66 -22.27
N THR A 636 -23.08 -15.95 -22.17
CA THR A 636 -24.03 -17.02 -21.86
C THR A 636 -24.62 -16.85 -20.46
N GLU A 637 -23.79 -16.67 -19.45
CA GLU A 637 -24.23 -16.54 -18.05
C GLU A 637 -25.05 -15.26 -17.79
N LEU A 638 -24.64 -14.12 -18.37
CA LEU A 638 -25.39 -12.86 -18.22
C LEU A 638 -26.74 -12.91 -18.95
N LYS A 639 -26.82 -13.58 -20.11
CA LYS A 639 -28.09 -13.79 -20.83
C LYS A 639 -29.05 -14.67 -20.01
N ILE A 640 -28.59 -15.81 -19.50
CA ILE A 640 -29.40 -16.74 -18.69
C ILE A 640 -29.98 -16.05 -17.45
N ARG A 641 -29.25 -15.12 -16.84
CA ARG A 641 -29.67 -14.42 -15.61
C ARG A 641 -30.34 -13.06 -15.85
N HIS A 642 -30.64 -12.72 -17.11
CA HIS A 642 -31.26 -11.45 -17.52
C HIS A 642 -30.50 -10.19 -17.02
N MET A 643 -29.17 -10.25 -16.89
CA MET A 643 -28.32 -9.14 -16.46
C MET A 643 -27.91 -8.25 -17.65
N PHE A 644 -28.89 -7.71 -18.37
CA PHE A 644 -28.69 -7.03 -19.65
C PHE A 644 -27.84 -5.75 -19.56
N LYS A 645 -27.97 -4.99 -18.46
CA LYS A 645 -27.17 -3.76 -18.27
C LYS A 645 -25.67 -4.07 -18.20
N ASP A 646 -25.30 -5.12 -17.46
CA ASP A 646 -23.91 -5.53 -17.29
C ASP A 646 -23.35 -6.12 -18.59
N LEU A 647 -24.18 -6.80 -19.39
CA LEU A 647 -23.80 -7.29 -20.72
C LEU A 647 -23.51 -6.14 -21.70
N ILE A 648 -24.31 -5.07 -21.67
CA ILE A 648 -24.07 -3.86 -22.49
C ILE A 648 -22.78 -3.16 -22.03
N ASP A 649 -22.56 -3.04 -20.73
CA ASP A 649 -21.31 -2.49 -20.17
C ASP A 649 -20.09 -3.34 -20.61
N PHE A 650 -20.23 -4.67 -20.66
CA PHE A 650 -19.19 -5.59 -21.13
C PHE A 650 -18.82 -5.34 -22.61
N TYR A 651 -19.81 -5.31 -23.51
CA TYR A 651 -19.56 -5.05 -24.92
C TYR A 651 -18.98 -3.64 -25.15
N TYR A 652 -19.46 -2.64 -24.41
CA TYR A 652 -18.95 -1.27 -24.51
C TYR A 652 -17.46 -1.19 -24.17
N LYS A 653 -17.02 -1.93 -23.14
CA LYS A 653 -15.63 -1.91 -22.67
C LYS A 653 -14.66 -2.61 -23.62
N ARG A 654 -15.11 -3.64 -24.35
CA ARG A 654 -14.29 -4.34 -25.36
C ARG A 654 -14.28 -3.66 -26.74
N GLY A 655 -15.10 -2.64 -26.95
CA GLY A 655 -15.23 -2.01 -28.25
C GLY A 655 -16.17 -2.75 -29.22
N ASN A 656 -16.87 -3.80 -28.77
CA ASN A 656 -17.80 -4.59 -29.56
C ASN A 656 -19.18 -3.89 -29.63
N HIS A 657 -19.21 -2.66 -30.14
CA HIS A 657 -20.43 -1.85 -30.11
C HIS A 657 -21.54 -2.34 -31.02
N GLU A 658 -21.17 -2.97 -32.13
CA GLU A 658 -22.14 -3.53 -33.08
C GLU A 658 -22.90 -4.71 -32.42
N GLU A 659 -22.19 -5.60 -31.71
CA GLU A 659 -22.81 -6.72 -30.99
C GLU A 659 -23.73 -6.24 -29.85
N ALA A 660 -23.32 -5.18 -29.13
CA ALA A 660 -24.17 -4.57 -28.10
C ALA A 660 -25.49 -4.04 -28.66
N LEU A 661 -25.42 -3.39 -29.82
CA LEU A 661 -26.58 -2.80 -30.47
C LEU A 661 -27.45 -3.87 -31.15
N LYS A 662 -26.85 -4.91 -31.77
CA LYS A 662 -27.58 -6.10 -32.24
C LYS A 662 -28.34 -6.75 -31.10
N PHE A 663 -27.68 -6.98 -29.97
CA PHE A 663 -28.34 -7.54 -28.80
C PHE A 663 -29.53 -6.69 -28.31
N LEU A 664 -29.38 -5.36 -28.29
CA LEU A 664 -30.46 -4.45 -27.92
C LEU A 664 -31.62 -4.47 -28.93
N THR A 665 -31.35 -4.59 -30.23
CA THR A 665 -32.39 -4.69 -31.26
C THR A 665 -33.07 -6.07 -31.23
N ASP A 666 -32.29 -7.15 -31.11
CA ASP A 666 -32.80 -8.52 -31.04
C ASP A 666 -33.69 -8.71 -29.79
N LEU A 667 -33.32 -8.07 -28.67
CA LEU A 667 -34.13 -8.10 -27.45
C LEU A 667 -35.48 -7.38 -27.63
N VAL A 668 -35.58 -6.39 -28.52
CA VAL A 668 -36.87 -5.78 -28.90
C VAL A 668 -37.68 -6.78 -29.72
N ASP A 669 -37.07 -7.40 -30.71
CA ASP A 669 -37.73 -8.34 -31.61
C ASP A 669 -38.19 -9.62 -30.87
N GLU A 670 -37.41 -10.13 -29.93
CA GLU A 670 -37.78 -11.26 -29.05
C GLU A 670 -38.98 -10.93 -28.16
N LEU A 671 -39.03 -9.71 -27.59
CA LEU A 671 -40.13 -9.26 -26.74
C LEU A 671 -41.41 -8.91 -27.52
N GLU A 672 -41.31 -8.64 -28.83
CA GLU A 672 -42.46 -8.48 -29.71
C GLU A 672 -43.18 -9.81 -30.00
N ASN A 673 -42.45 -10.92 -30.00
CA ASN A 673 -43.00 -12.25 -30.25
C ASN A 673 -43.70 -12.87 -29.03
N ASP A 674 -43.47 -12.34 -27.83
CA ASP A 674 -44.17 -12.77 -26.61
C ASP A 674 -45.58 -12.17 -26.51
N ASN A 675 -46.57 -12.94 -26.05
CA ASN A 675 -47.98 -12.55 -25.87
C ASN A 675 -48.21 -11.57 -24.68
N THR A 676 -47.39 -10.53 -24.54
CA THR A 676 -47.50 -9.53 -23.46
C THR A 676 -48.46 -8.39 -23.79
N ASP A 677 -49.02 -7.73 -22.76
CA ASP A 677 -49.98 -6.62 -22.88
C ASP A 677 -49.44 -5.45 -23.72
N GLN A 678 -50.29 -4.89 -24.60
CA GLN A 678 -49.96 -3.79 -25.52
C GLN A 678 -49.38 -2.54 -24.84
N LYS A 679 -49.78 -2.26 -23.58
CA LYS A 679 -49.24 -1.15 -22.77
C LYS A 679 -47.84 -1.41 -22.21
N GLN A 680 -47.48 -2.68 -21.97
CA GLN A 680 -46.13 -3.04 -21.52
C GLN A 680 -45.15 -2.97 -22.70
N ARG A 681 -45.58 -3.41 -23.89
CA ARG A 681 -44.80 -3.28 -25.14
C ARG A 681 -44.38 -1.84 -25.43
N GLN A 682 -45.31 -0.90 -25.36
CA GLN A 682 -45.00 0.53 -25.60
C GLN A 682 -44.01 1.12 -24.58
N LYS A 683 -44.05 0.66 -23.32
CA LYS A 683 -43.11 1.12 -22.28
C LYS A 683 -41.71 0.55 -22.50
N ILE A 684 -41.61 -0.72 -22.90
CA ILE A 684 -40.34 -1.41 -23.16
C ILE A 684 -39.70 -0.84 -24.43
N ASP A 685 -40.46 -0.68 -25.51
CA ASP A 685 -40.01 -0.08 -26.76
C ASP A 685 -39.49 1.35 -26.54
N HIS A 686 -40.20 2.16 -25.74
CA HIS A 686 -39.72 3.48 -25.33
C HIS A 686 -38.46 3.42 -24.44
N GLY A 687 -38.36 2.42 -23.56
CA GLY A 687 -37.18 2.19 -22.72
C GLY A 687 -35.94 1.81 -23.52
N VAL A 688 -36.08 0.92 -24.50
CA VAL A 688 -34.98 0.52 -25.39
C VAL A 688 -34.59 1.67 -26.32
N LYS A 689 -35.55 2.45 -26.83
CA LYS A 689 -35.27 3.70 -27.57
C LYS A 689 -34.34 4.63 -26.77
N ILE A 690 -34.62 4.84 -25.48
CA ILE A 690 -33.77 5.68 -24.60
C ILE A 690 -32.38 5.06 -24.41
N LEU A 691 -32.29 3.74 -24.22
CA LEU A 691 -31.01 3.03 -24.02
C LEU A 691 -30.14 3.07 -25.26
N VAL A 692 -30.70 2.81 -26.45
CA VAL A 692 -29.99 2.90 -27.73
C VAL A 692 -29.51 4.33 -27.97
N ILE A 693 -30.36 5.35 -27.76
CA ILE A 693 -29.96 6.76 -27.87
C ILE A 693 -28.81 7.07 -26.89
N TYR A 694 -28.90 6.62 -25.64
CA TYR A 694 -27.85 6.82 -24.65
C TYR A 694 -26.53 6.11 -25.02
N TYR A 695 -26.62 4.93 -25.63
CA TYR A 695 -25.45 4.18 -26.11
C TYR A 695 -24.79 4.89 -27.30
N LEU A 696 -25.58 5.29 -28.32
CA LEU A 696 -25.11 6.02 -29.49
C LEU A 696 -24.49 7.39 -29.15
N LYS A 697 -24.99 8.07 -28.11
CA LYS A 697 -24.39 9.31 -27.57
C LYS A 697 -22.93 9.14 -27.12
N LYS A 698 -22.55 7.94 -26.67
CA LYS A 698 -21.23 7.65 -26.12
C LYS A 698 -20.19 7.25 -27.17
N LEU A 699 -20.61 6.91 -28.40
CA LEU A 699 -19.72 6.41 -29.44
C LEU A 699 -18.91 7.56 -30.10
N SER A 700 -17.65 7.26 -30.44
CA SER A 700 -16.69 8.20 -31.03
C SER A 700 -16.62 8.09 -32.57
N ASN A 701 -15.74 8.87 -33.20
CA ASN A 701 -15.58 8.96 -34.66
C ASN A 701 -15.39 7.63 -35.44
N PRO A 702 -14.56 6.65 -35.01
CA PRO A 702 -14.30 5.45 -35.81
C PRO A 702 -15.55 4.58 -36.05
N GLN A 703 -16.61 4.78 -35.28
CA GLN A 703 -17.85 4.03 -35.37
C GLN A 703 -19.01 4.87 -35.93
N LEU A 704 -18.71 5.94 -36.67
CA LEU A 704 -19.73 6.76 -37.31
C LEU A 704 -20.69 5.96 -38.20
N ASP A 705 -20.18 4.95 -38.91
CA ASP A 705 -21.00 4.10 -39.76
C ASP A 705 -22.02 3.30 -38.93
N VAL A 706 -21.61 2.77 -37.76
CA VAL A 706 -22.48 2.10 -36.78
C VAL A 706 -23.50 3.10 -36.22
N ILE A 707 -23.10 4.35 -35.95
CA ILE A 707 -24.04 5.37 -35.51
C ILE A 707 -25.12 5.60 -36.56
N PHE A 708 -24.76 5.70 -37.85
CA PHE A 708 -25.73 5.92 -38.91
C PHE A 708 -26.66 4.72 -39.12
N THR A 709 -26.16 3.48 -39.14
CA THR A 709 -27.00 2.29 -39.35
C THR A 709 -28.05 2.12 -38.26
N TYR A 710 -27.67 2.29 -36.99
CA TYR A 710 -28.61 2.17 -35.87
C TYR A 710 -29.48 3.42 -35.67
N THR A 711 -29.03 4.59 -36.15
CA THR A 711 -29.90 5.77 -36.24
C THR A 711 -30.96 5.56 -37.32
N ASP A 712 -30.61 5.01 -38.49
CA ASP A 712 -31.57 4.66 -39.54
C ASP A 712 -32.61 3.65 -39.04
N TRP A 713 -32.18 2.64 -38.27
CA TRP A 713 -33.10 1.70 -37.60
C TRP A 713 -34.07 2.41 -36.65
N LEU A 714 -33.58 3.31 -35.79
CA LEU A 714 -34.41 4.11 -34.87
C LEU A 714 -35.40 5.02 -35.62
N LEU A 715 -34.96 5.62 -36.72
CA LEU A 715 -35.77 6.53 -37.53
C LEU A 715 -36.89 5.78 -38.24
N ASN A 716 -36.59 4.64 -38.88
CA ASN A 716 -37.58 3.80 -39.55
C ASN A 716 -38.71 3.33 -38.62
N ARG A 717 -38.38 3.11 -37.34
CA ARG A 717 -39.33 2.62 -36.32
C ARG A 717 -40.11 3.74 -35.63
N HIS A 718 -39.59 4.97 -35.61
CA HIS A 718 -40.18 6.14 -34.93
C HIS A 718 -40.27 7.37 -35.84
N ASN A 719 -41.04 7.26 -36.93
CA ASN A 719 -41.24 8.32 -37.92
C ASN A 719 -41.79 9.64 -37.33
N ASP A 720 -42.53 9.59 -36.22
CA ASP A 720 -43.15 10.78 -35.62
C ASP A 720 -42.16 11.68 -34.84
N SER A 721 -40.97 11.18 -34.50
CA SER A 721 -40.01 11.86 -33.62
C SER A 721 -38.63 12.11 -34.27
N ILE A 722 -38.55 12.22 -35.60
CA ILE A 722 -37.27 12.35 -36.34
C ILE A 722 -36.39 13.49 -35.78
N LYS A 723 -36.97 14.67 -35.54
CA LYS A 723 -36.24 15.83 -35.00
C LYS A 723 -35.74 15.62 -33.57
N GLU A 724 -36.53 14.97 -32.73
CA GLU A 724 -36.18 14.68 -31.33
C GLU A 724 -35.07 13.64 -31.22
N ILE A 725 -35.09 12.63 -32.10
CA ILE A 725 -34.06 11.58 -32.15
C ILE A 725 -32.74 12.15 -32.64
N LEU A 726 -32.75 12.88 -33.77
CA LEU A 726 -31.55 13.50 -34.33
C LEU A 726 -30.94 14.55 -33.37
N SER A 727 -31.77 15.39 -32.76
CA SER A 727 -31.30 16.34 -31.76
C SER A 727 -30.72 15.64 -30.53
N SER A 728 -31.38 14.60 -30.03
CA SER A 728 -30.87 13.84 -28.90
C SER A 728 -29.52 13.20 -29.20
N ILE A 729 -29.31 12.62 -30.38
CA ILE A 729 -28.06 11.89 -30.69
C ILE A 729 -26.89 12.84 -31.01
N PHE A 730 -27.16 13.97 -31.69
CA PHE A 730 -26.11 14.82 -32.25
C PHE A 730 -25.96 16.19 -31.55
N PHE A 731 -27.01 16.77 -30.96
CA PHE A 731 -26.98 18.08 -30.29
C PHE A 731 -26.67 17.89 -28.79
N TYR A 732 -25.47 17.40 -28.50
CA TYR A 732 -25.02 17.19 -27.12
C TYR A 732 -23.55 17.56 -26.96
N ASP A 733 -23.25 18.30 -25.88
CA ASP A 733 -21.89 18.70 -25.51
C ASP A 733 -21.19 17.54 -24.80
N SER A 734 -20.42 16.76 -25.57
CA SER A 734 -19.57 15.69 -25.03
C SER A 734 -18.28 15.53 -25.81
N GLN A 735 -17.26 15.02 -25.12
CA GLN A 735 -15.97 14.68 -25.74
C GLN A 735 -16.12 13.73 -26.93
N ALA A 736 -17.02 12.74 -26.82
CA ALA A 736 -17.29 11.81 -27.90
C ALA A 736 -17.89 12.52 -29.13
N CYS A 737 -18.79 13.48 -28.93
CA CYS A 737 -19.41 14.25 -30.01
C CYS A 737 -18.41 15.21 -30.67
N SER A 738 -17.55 15.88 -29.89
CA SER A 738 -16.47 16.73 -30.41
C SER A 738 -15.46 16.00 -31.29
N SER A 739 -15.27 14.69 -31.08
CA SER A 739 -14.33 13.89 -31.86
C SER A 739 -14.84 13.50 -33.25
N ARG A 740 -16.15 13.62 -33.51
CA ARG A 740 -16.81 13.12 -34.72
C ARG A 740 -16.49 13.99 -35.93
N ASP A 741 -16.49 13.38 -37.12
CA ASP A 741 -16.42 14.12 -38.38
C ASP A 741 -17.75 14.86 -38.65
N HIS A 742 -17.81 16.11 -38.19
CA HIS A 742 -18.98 16.98 -38.29
C HIS A 742 -19.43 17.24 -39.74
N LEU A 743 -18.55 17.12 -40.74
CA LEU A 743 -18.94 17.26 -42.15
C LEU A 743 -19.78 16.08 -42.62
N LYS A 744 -19.39 14.85 -42.25
CA LYS A 744 -20.17 13.64 -42.55
C LYS A 744 -21.50 13.63 -41.82
N VAL A 745 -21.50 14.04 -40.54
CA VAL A 745 -22.74 14.16 -39.75
C VAL A 745 -23.69 15.21 -40.36
N TYR A 746 -23.18 16.37 -40.76
CA TYR A 746 -23.97 17.37 -41.50
C TYR A 746 -24.55 16.79 -42.78
N GLY A 747 -23.74 16.09 -43.58
CA GLY A 747 -24.18 15.43 -44.81
C GLY A 747 -25.30 14.41 -44.58
N TYR A 748 -25.24 13.68 -43.47
CA TYR A 748 -26.27 12.73 -43.05
C TYR A 748 -27.56 13.44 -42.61
N ILE A 749 -27.49 14.44 -41.72
CA ILE A 749 -28.67 15.20 -41.25
C ILE A 749 -29.36 15.93 -42.42
N LYS A 750 -28.57 16.46 -43.38
CA LYS A 750 -29.09 17.15 -44.57
C LYS A 750 -30.01 16.28 -45.44
N LYS A 751 -29.86 14.95 -45.40
CA LYS A 751 -30.77 14.02 -46.13
C LYS A 751 -32.18 14.03 -45.57
N PHE A 752 -32.34 14.32 -44.27
CA PHE A 752 -33.63 14.31 -43.58
C PHE A 752 -34.21 15.72 -43.41
N ASP A 753 -33.45 16.68 -42.89
CA ASP A 753 -33.91 18.06 -42.68
C ASP A 753 -32.77 19.08 -42.90
N LYS A 754 -32.95 19.94 -43.92
CA LYS A 754 -31.99 20.99 -44.29
C LYS A 754 -31.85 22.07 -43.22
N LEU A 755 -32.93 22.44 -42.53
CA LEU A 755 -32.91 23.49 -41.50
C LEU A 755 -32.24 22.97 -40.23
N LEU A 756 -32.54 21.73 -39.83
CA LEU A 756 -31.88 21.07 -38.70
C LEU A 756 -30.36 20.91 -38.95
N ALA A 757 -29.96 20.63 -40.19
CA ALA A 757 -28.55 20.53 -40.56
C ALA A 757 -27.79 21.86 -40.38
N ILE A 758 -28.42 23.00 -40.68
CA ILE A 758 -27.84 24.33 -40.43
C ILE A 758 -27.72 24.59 -38.92
N GLN A 759 -28.76 24.29 -38.15
CA GLN A 759 -28.73 24.42 -36.68
C GLN A 759 -27.65 23.54 -36.05
N TYR A 760 -27.41 22.34 -36.60
CA TYR A 760 -26.32 21.46 -36.15
C TYR A 760 -24.95 22.07 -36.42
N LEU A 761 -24.72 22.66 -37.59
CA LEU A 761 -23.45 23.36 -37.89
C LEU A 761 -23.24 24.55 -36.95
N GLU A 762 -24.29 25.33 -36.68
CA GLU A 762 -24.24 26.44 -35.71
C GLU A 762 -23.87 25.93 -34.30
N PHE A 763 -24.52 24.85 -33.86
CA PHE A 763 -24.23 24.20 -32.58
C PHE A 763 -22.80 23.67 -32.51
N ALA A 764 -22.34 22.95 -33.54
CA ALA A 764 -21.02 22.32 -33.57
C ALA A 764 -19.90 23.38 -33.56
N ILE A 765 -20.05 24.46 -34.34
CA ILE A 765 -19.06 25.54 -34.42
C ILE A 765 -19.01 26.34 -33.11
N SER A 766 -20.16 26.69 -32.54
CA SER A 766 -20.22 27.49 -31.30
C SER A 766 -19.76 26.71 -30.06
N THR A 767 -20.17 25.44 -29.95
CA THR A 767 -19.90 24.61 -28.75
C THR A 767 -18.48 24.06 -28.77
N PHE A 768 -18.04 23.49 -29.90
CA PHE A 768 -16.74 22.80 -29.97
C PHE A 768 -15.59 23.67 -30.50
N ARG A 769 -15.86 24.95 -30.84
CA ARG A 769 -14.86 25.92 -31.35
C ARG A 769 -13.97 25.35 -32.46
N LEU A 770 -14.58 24.58 -33.37
CA LEU A 770 -13.85 23.81 -34.37
C LEU A 770 -13.01 24.72 -35.27
N GLU A 771 -11.72 24.42 -35.38
CA GLU A 771 -10.75 25.14 -36.21
C GLU A 771 -10.78 24.71 -37.69
N GLY A 772 -11.77 23.91 -38.10
CA GLY A 772 -11.84 23.39 -39.46
C GLY A 772 -12.30 24.46 -40.47
N ASN A 773 -11.39 24.98 -41.30
CA ASN A 773 -11.72 25.97 -42.37
C ASN A 773 -12.91 25.55 -43.24
N LYS A 774 -13.02 24.24 -43.54
CA LYS A 774 -14.08 23.69 -44.42
C LYS A 774 -15.49 23.87 -43.83
N LEU A 775 -15.66 23.71 -42.52
CA LEU A 775 -16.97 23.84 -41.86
C LEU A 775 -17.45 25.30 -41.87
N HIS A 776 -16.53 26.23 -41.55
CA HIS A 776 -16.80 27.67 -41.61
C HIS A 776 -17.14 28.11 -43.02
N THR A 777 -16.40 27.65 -44.04
CA THR A 777 -16.70 27.96 -45.45
C THR A 777 -18.06 27.44 -45.88
N VAL A 778 -18.45 26.21 -45.47
CA VAL A 778 -19.78 25.66 -45.78
C VAL A 778 -20.88 26.47 -45.08
N LEU A 779 -20.72 26.85 -43.82
CA LEU A 779 -21.69 27.67 -43.10
C LEU A 779 -21.82 29.06 -43.72
N ILE A 780 -20.72 29.70 -44.09
CA ILE A 780 -20.69 31.01 -44.76
C ILE A 780 -21.43 30.93 -46.10
N LYS A 781 -21.18 29.88 -46.90
CA LYS A 781 -21.91 29.68 -48.15
C LYS A 781 -23.42 29.57 -47.93
N LEU A 782 -23.85 28.80 -46.93
CA LEU A 782 -25.27 28.65 -46.57
C LEU A 782 -25.91 29.96 -46.08
N TYR A 783 -25.15 30.82 -45.38
CA TYR A 783 -25.63 32.14 -44.99
C TYR A 783 -25.69 33.12 -46.17
N LEU A 784 -24.75 33.05 -47.13
CA LEU A 784 -24.80 33.83 -48.36
C LEU A 784 -25.99 33.43 -49.25
N GLU A 785 -26.39 32.16 -49.25
CA GLU A 785 -27.60 31.69 -49.94
C GLU A 785 -28.90 32.17 -49.26
N ASN A 786 -28.86 32.61 -47.98
CA ASN A 786 -30.04 33.02 -47.20
C ASN A 786 -29.91 34.45 -46.64
N LEU A 787 -29.50 35.41 -47.49
CA LEU A 787 -29.30 36.81 -47.10
C LEU A 787 -30.59 37.61 -46.84
N ASP A 788 -31.75 37.10 -47.24
CA ASP A 788 -33.05 37.74 -47.02
C ASP A 788 -33.42 37.81 -45.53
N ILE A 789 -32.92 36.88 -44.73
CA ILE A 789 -33.22 36.79 -43.31
C ILE A 789 -32.36 37.81 -42.53
N PRO A 790 -32.94 38.74 -41.74
CA PRO A 790 -32.14 39.71 -40.97
C PRO A 790 -31.22 39.07 -39.93
N SER A 791 -31.65 37.96 -39.31
CA SER A 791 -30.86 37.26 -38.29
C SER A 791 -29.64 36.54 -38.87
N THR A 792 -29.72 36.00 -40.09
CA THR A 792 -28.57 35.37 -40.77
C THR A 792 -27.50 36.40 -41.13
N ARG A 793 -27.89 37.63 -41.52
CA ARG A 793 -26.94 38.73 -41.77
C ARG A 793 -26.13 39.11 -40.53
N ILE A 794 -26.79 39.21 -39.37
CA ILE A 794 -26.10 39.51 -38.10
C ILE A 794 -25.17 38.34 -37.71
N LYS A 795 -25.63 37.09 -37.86
CA LYS A 795 -24.81 35.89 -37.61
C LYS A 795 -23.60 35.81 -38.55
N LEU A 796 -23.79 36.11 -39.84
CA LEU A 796 -22.71 36.10 -40.84
C LEU A 796 -21.66 37.17 -40.53
N LYS A 797 -22.08 38.40 -40.20
CA LYS A 797 -21.17 39.47 -39.78
C LYS A 797 -20.37 39.06 -38.54
N SER A 798 -21.06 38.63 -37.49
CA SER A 798 -20.40 38.23 -36.23
C SER A 798 -19.45 37.05 -36.43
N LEU A 799 -19.79 36.06 -37.28
CA LEU A 799 -18.89 34.96 -37.61
C LEU A 799 -17.62 35.47 -38.30
N LEU A 800 -17.73 36.35 -39.30
CA LEU A 800 -16.58 36.88 -40.02
C LEU A 800 -15.70 37.84 -39.19
N GLU A 801 -16.30 38.54 -38.24
CA GLU A 801 -15.66 39.49 -37.33
C GLU A 801 -14.93 38.79 -36.17
N THR A 802 -15.53 37.75 -35.58
CA THR A 802 -15.01 37.12 -34.35
C THR A 802 -14.12 35.90 -34.61
N THR A 803 -14.35 35.14 -35.68
CA THR A 803 -13.60 33.89 -35.91
C THR A 803 -12.33 34.17 -36.69
N SER A 804 -11.16 33.70 -36.21
CA SER A 804 -9.87 33.81 -36.93
C SER A 804 -9.65 32.70 -37.96
N VAL A 805 -10.41 31.61 -37.83
CA VAL A 805 -10.14 30.29 -38.42
C VAL A 805 -10.37 30.18 -39.93
N TYR A 806 -11.27 30.97 -40.51
CA TYR A 806 -11.62 30.80 -41.92
C TYR A 806 -10.48 31.18 -42.89
N GLU A 807 -10.44 30.54 -44.07
CA GLU A 807 -9.45 30.87 -45.11
C GLU A 807 -9.85 32.15 -45.87
N PRO A 808 -9.12 33.28 -45.70
CA PRO A 808 -9.59 34.58 -46.18
C PRO A 808 -9.69 34.68 -47.71
N ARG A 809 -8.79 34.02 -48.45
CA ARG A 809 -8.77 34.05 -49.92
C ARG A 809 -9.98 33.34 -50.54
N THR A 810 -10.37 32.21 -49.96
CA THR A 810 -11.53 31.42 -50.41
C THR A 810 -12.83 32.16 -50.17
N ILE A 811 -12.94 32.85 -49.02
CA ILE A 811 -14.11 33.68 -48.72
C ILE A 811 -14.15 34.95 -49.59
N LEU A 812 -13.01 35.57 -49.88
CA LEU A 812 -12.98 36.69 -50.83
C LEU A 812 -13.48 36.28 -52.22
N LYS A 813 -13.10 35.09 -52.70
CA LYS A 813 -13.65 34.53 -53.95
C LYS A 813 -15.16 34.35 -53.85
N LEU A 814 -15.67 33.69 -52.80
CA LEU A 814 -17.11 33.50 -52.60
C LEU A 814 -17.89 34.82 -52.52
N LEU A 815 -17.32 35.84 -51.88
CA LEU A 815 -17.93 37.18 -51.79
C LEU A 815 -17.91 37.89 -53.15
N ASN A 816 -16.82 37.79 -53.92
CA ASN A 816 -16.75 38.33 -55.27
C ASN A 816 -17.74 37.61 -56.20
N ASP A 817 -17.80 36.27 -56.15
CA ASP A 817 -18.77 35.47 -56.91
C ASP A 817 -20.21 35.87 -56.58
N ALA A 818 -20.52 36.14 -55.30
CA ALA A 818 -21.83 36.62 -54.87
C ALA A 818 -22.15 38.05 -55.35
N ILE A 819 -21.14 38.91 -55.47
CA ILE A 819 -21.27 40.27 -56.03
C ILE A 819 -21.50 40.20 -57.55
N GLU A 820 -20.73 39.37 -58.25
CA GLU A 820 -20.83 39.18 -59.71
C GLU A 820 -22.15 38.50 -60.11
N SER A 821 -22.60 37.50 -59.33
CA SER A 821 -23.87 36.81 -59.56
C SER A 821 -25.08 37.65 -59.17
N GLY A 822 -24.89 38.64 -58.29
CA GLY A 822 -25.97 39.43 -57.68
C GLY A 822 -26.12 40.85 -58.22
N SER A 823 -25.26 41.28 -59.16
CA SER A 823 -25.25 42.65 -59.70
C SER A 823 -26.56 43.07 -60.38
N ASP A 824 -27.36 42.09 -60.84
CA ASP A 824 -28.64 42.31 -61.51
C ASP A 824 -29.89 41.99 -60.63
N GLN A 825 -29.72 41.37 -59.45
CA GLN A 825 -30.83 40.80 -58.67
C GLN A 825 -30.92 41.24 -57.20
N LEU A 826 -29.84 41.73 -56.57
CA LEU A 826 -29.83 42.10 -55.15
C LEU A 826 -30.14 43.60 -54.95
N PRO A 827 -30.99 43.96 -53.96
CA PRO A 827 -31.15 45.35 -53.50
C PRO A 827 -29.80 46.00 -53.14
N THR A 828 -29.64 47.29 -53.45
CA THR A 828 -28.40 48.07 -53.19
C THR A 828 -27.89 47.94 -51.75
N ASN A 829 -28.80 47.82 -50.77
CA ASN A 829 -28.46 47.63 -49.36
C ASN A 829 -27.81 46.27 -49.06
N GLN A 830 -28.22 45.20 -49.75
CA GLN A 830 -27.59 43.88 -49.61
C GLN A 830 -26.23 43.85 -50.32
N LEU A 831 -26.11 44.51 -51.48
CA LEU A 831 -24.84 44.65 -52.19
C LEU A 831 -23.79 45.41 -51.36
N ASN A 832 -24.18 46.54 -50.76
CA ASN A 832 -23.30 47.31 -49.87
C ASN A 832 -22.92 46.51 -48.61
N PHE A 833 -23.83 45.67 -48.09
CA PHE A 833 -23.54 44.77 -46.98
C PHE A 833 -22.50 43.70 -47.36
N VAL A 834 -22.63 43.06 -48.53
CA VAL A 834 -21.65 42.06 -49.01
C VAL A 834 -20.28 42.72 -49.28
N LYS A 835 -20.25 43.93 -49.85
CA LYS A 835 -19.03 44.73 -50.00
C LYS A 835 -18.38 45.05 -48.66
N TYR A 836 -19.17 45.46 -47.67
CA TYR A 836 -18.70 45.67 -46.30
C TYR A 836 -18.10 44.39 -45.69
N LEU A 837 -18.68 43.22 -45.95
CA LEU A 837 -18.12 41.95 -45.44
C LEU A 837 -16.71 41.63 -45.98
N LYS A 838 -16.28 42.20 -47.12
CA LYS A 838 -14.91 42.00 -47.66
C LYS A 838 -13.83 42.58 -46.76
N ILE A 839 -14.17 43.55 -45.92
CA ILE A 839 -13.22 44.23 -45.01
C ILE A 839 -12.61 43.21 -44.04
N PHE A 840 -13.40 42.28 -43.50
CA PHE A 840 -12.93 41.29 -42.53
C PHE A 840 -11.84 40.34 -43.09
N PRO A 841 -12.04 39.64 -44.23
CA PRO A 841 -10.98 38.83 -44.80
C PRO A 841 -9.80 39.67 -45.32
N LEU A 842 -10.01 40.88 -45.85
CA LEU A 842 -8.91 41.78 -46.26
C LEU A 842 -8.05 42.20 -45.06
N SER A 843 -8.67 42.50 -43.92
CA SER A 843 -7.99 42.82 -42.67
C SER A 843 -7.07 41.70 -42.20
N LYS A 844 -7.47 40.45 -42.42
CA LYS A 844 -6.65 39.28 -42.07
C LYS A 844 -5.53 39.00 -43.06
N LEU A 845 -5.68 39.41 -44.31
CA LEU A 845 -4.62 39.31 -45.33
C LEU A 845 -3.62 40.47 -45.26
N GLU A 846 -3.73 41.32 -44.23
CA GLU A 846 -2.98 42.57 -44.08
C GLU A 846 -3.14 43.54 -45.26
N ASN A 847 -4.15 43.35 -46.12
CA ASN A 847 -4.42 44.24 -47.23
C ASN A 847 -5.34 45.39 -46.80
N HIS A 848 -4.86 46.14 -45.80
CA HIS A 848 -5.61 47.20 -45.13
C HIS A 848 -5.90 48.40 -46.07
N LYS A 849 -5.06 48.63 -47.08
CA LYS A 849 -5.25 49.72 -48.06
C LYS A 849 -6.49 49.50 -48.95
N GLU A 850 -6.71 48.26 -49.38
CA GLU A 850 -7.93 47.89 -50.11
C GLU A 850 -9.17 47.95 -49.21
N ALA A 851 -9.06 47.56 -47.94
CA ALA A 851 -10.17 47.70 -47.00
C ALA A 851 -10.61 49.16 -46.82
N VAL A 852 -9.65 50.08 -46.69
CA VAL A 852 -9.92 51.53 -46.63
C VAL A 852 -10.48 52.05 -47.95
N HIS A 853 -9.97 51.57 -49.09
CA HIS A 853 -10.50 51.91 -50.40
C HIS A 853 -11.98 51.50 -50.53
N ILE A 854 -12.35 50.28 -50.12
CA ILE A 854 -13.76 49.83 -50.16
C ILE A 854 -14.63 50.70 -49.25
N LEU A 855 -14.18 51.02 -48.03
CA LEU A 855 -14.94 51.84 -47.09
C LEU A 855 -15.17 53.27 -47.58
N LEU A 856 -14.19 53.86 -48.27
CA LEU A 856 -14.17 55.28 -48.62
C LEU A 856 -14.61 55.53 -50.07
N ASP A 857 -14.09 54.77 -51.03
CA ASP A 857 -14.37 54.96 -52.47
C ASP A 857 -15.61 54.18 -52.94
N GLU A 858 -15.97 53.04 -52.32
CA GLU A 858 -17.14 52.24 -52.74
C GLU A 858 -18.37 52.37 -51.83
N ILE A 859 -18.18 52.51 -50.51
CA ILE A 859 -19.27 52.57 -49.50
C ILE A 859 -19.55 54.02 -49.04
N ASP A 860 -18.58 54.94 -49.19
CA ASP A 860 -18.63 56.33 -48.74
C ASP A 860 -18.92 56.50 -47.22
N ASP A 861 -18.36 55.59 -46.38
CA ASP A 861 -18.47 55.66 -44.92
C ASP A 861 -17.15 56.10 -44.28
N TYR A 862 -16.98 57.41 -44.18
CA TYR A 862 -15.83 58.04 -43.54
C TYR A 862 -15.63 57.58 -42.08
N LYS A 863 -16.72 57.41 -41.31
CA LYS A 863 -16.62 57.05 -39.89
C LYS A 863 -16.12 55.62 -39.72
N ALA A 864 -16.61 54.69 -40.55
CA ALA A 864 -16.15 53.32 -40.55
C ALA A 864 -14.68 53.20 -40.99
N ALA A 865 -14.27 53.93 -42.05
CA ALA A 865 -12.86 53.98 -42.48
C ALA A 865 -11.93 54.47 -41.36
N THR A 866 -12.38 55.51 -40.66
CA THR A 866 -11.65 56.14 -39.56
C THR A 866 -11.55 55.23 -38.33
N SER A 867 -12.63 54.53 -37.98
CA SER A 867 -12.63 53.51 -36.91
C SER A 867 -11.69 52.36 -37.26
N TYR A 868 -11.75 51.85 -38.50
CA TYR A 868 -10.88 50.77 -38.95
C TYR A 868 -9.40 51.13 -38.85
N CYS A 869 -9.01 52.35 -39.28
CA CYS A 869 -7.63 52.82 -39.14
C CYS A 869 -7.22 52.95 -37.65
N ASN A 870 -8.13 53.35 -36.77
CA ASN A 870 -7.88 53.40 -35.32
C ASN A 870 -7.67 52.02 -34.70
N ASP A 871 -8.46 51.03 -35.12
CA ASP A 871 -8.36 49.65 -34.63
C ASP A 871 -7.02 49.04 -35.05
N VAL A 872 -6.60 49.30 -36.30
CA VAL A 872 -5.26 48.92 -36.77
C VAL A 872 -4.16 49.64 -35.98
N TYR A 873 -4.31 50.94 -35.70
CA TYR A 873 -3.34 51.70 -34.89
C TYR A 873 -3.21 51.19 -33.44
N GLN A 874 -4.30 50.73 -32.83
CA GLN A 874 -4.26 50.16 -31.48
C GLN A 874 -3.56 48.80 -31.44
N SER A 875 -3.67 48.01 -32.51
CA SER A 875 -3.02 46.71 -32.62
C SER A 875 -1.55 46.80 -33.07
N ASP A 876 -1.25 47.64 -34.06
CA ASP A 876 0.10 47.94 -34.55
C ASP A 876 0.24 49.43 -34.87
N SER A 877 1.00 50.13 -34.02
CA SER A 877 1.16 51.58 -34.10
C SER A 877 1.86 52.03 -35.38
N THR A 878 2.75 51.21 -35.98
CA THR A 878 3.51 51.62 -37.17
C THR A 878 2.67 51.46 -38.44
N LYS A 879 2.06 50.29 -38.62
CA LYS A 879 1.12 50.03 -39.73
C LYS A 879 -0.11 50.95 -39.68
N GLY A 880 -0.62 51.24 -38.48
CA GLY A 880 -1.73 52.19 -38.30
C GLY A 880 -1.36 53.62 -38.66
N GLU A 881 -0.12 54.07 -38.37
CA GLU A 881 0.38 55.38 -38.77
C GLU A 881 0.46 55.49 -40.30
N GLU A 882 1.03 54.49 -40.97
CA GLU A 882 1.07 54.42 -42.44
C GLU A 882 -0.34 54.41 -43.07
N LEU A 883 -1.29 53.70 -42.46
CA LEU A 883 -2.67 53.65 -42.95
C LEU A 883 -3.41 54.98 -42.78
N LEU A 884 -3.20 55.65 -41.65
CA LEU A 884 -3.74 56.98 -41.39
C LEU A 884 -3.14 58.01 -42.35
N LEU A 885 -1.85 57.91 -42.68
CA LEU A 885 -1.21 58.73 -43.71
C LEU A 885 -1.77 58.42 -45.12
N TYR A 886 -2.04 57.16 -45.43
CA TYR A 886 -2.70 56.76 -46.67
C TYR A 886 -4.12 57.32 -46.76
N LEU A 887 -4.92 57.20 -45.70
CA LEU A 887 -6.25 57.80 -45.58
C LEU A 887 -6.18 59.33 -45.75
N TYR A 888 -5.20 59.98 -45.12
CA TYR A 888 -4.95 61.42 -45.28
C TYR A 888 -4.66 61.80 -46.73
N SER A 889 -3.76 61.08 -47.41
CA SER A 889 -3.44 61.34 -48.82
C SER A 889 -4.66 61.20 -49.75
N LYS A 890 -5.53 60.21 -49.49
CA LYS A 890 -6.80 60.02 -50.19
C LYS A 890 -7.78 61.16 -49.93
N LEU A 891 -7.94 61.58 -48.68
CA LEU A 891 -8.78 62.73 -48.32
C LEU A 891 -8.29 64.04 -48.97
N VAL A 892 -6.97 64.22 -49.09
CA VAL A 892 -6.37 65.35 -49.83
C VAL A 892 -6.72 65.28 -51.32
N SER A 893 -6.63 64.11 -51.96
CA SER A 893 -7.04 63.95 -53.36
C SER A 893 -8.54 64.21 -53.61
N ILE A 894 -9.39 63.86 -52.64
CA ILE A 894 -10.83 64.18 -52.68
C ILE A 894 -11.07 65.67 -52.47
N TYR A 895 -10.25 66.32 -51.63
CA TYR A 895 -10.30 67.76 -51.44
C TYR A 895 -9.92 68.52 -52.72
N ASP A 896 -8.91 68.08 -53.46
CA ASP A 896 -8.55 68.67 -54.75
C ASP A 896 -9.71 68.62 -55.76
N SER A 897 -10.59 67.62 -55.61
CA SER A 897 -11.77 67.43 -56.46
C SER A 897 -13.00 68.23 -56.00
N ASN A 898 -13.29 68.24 -54.69
CA ASN A 898 -14.56 68.71 -54.12
C ASN A 898 -14.44 69.99 -53.26
N ARG A 899 -13.23 70.48 -52.98
CA ARG A 899 -12.89 71.62 -52.11
C ARG A 899 -13.50 71.59 -50.68
N ASN A 900 -13.92 70.42 -50.20
CA ASN A 900 -14.57 70.29 -48.89
C ASN A 900 -13.54 70.11 -47.76
N SER A 901 -13.20 71.21 -47.09
CA SER A 901 -12.19 71.23 -46.01
C SER A 901 -12.61 70.50 -44.73
N LYS A 902 -13.91 70.18 -44.56
CA LYS A 902 -14.45 69.64 -43.30
C LYS A 902 -13.90 68.26 -42.95
N LEU A 903 -13.73 67.37 -43.92
CA LEU A 903 -13.23 66.00 -43.69
C LEU A 903 -11.75 66.00 -43.27
N ILE A 904 -10.95 66.88 -43.87
CA ILE A 904 -9.53 67.04 -43.52
C ILE A 904 -9.40 67.64 -42.12
N LEU A 905 -10.20 68.67 -41.79
CA LEU A 905 -10.17 69.30 -40.46
C LEU A 905 -10.62 68.34 -39.35
N ASN A 906 -11.66 67.54 -39.59
CA ASN A 906 -12.11 66.49 -38.66
C ASN A 906 -11.03 65.41 -38.49
N PHE A 907 -10.39 64.96 -39.58
CA PHE A 907 -9.30 64.00 -39.51
C PHE A 907 -8.13 64.52 -38.66
N LEU A 908 -7.71 65.78 -38.87
CA LEU A 908 -6.62 66.39 -38.11
C LEU A 908 -6.97 66.56 -36.63
N GLN A 909 -8.22 66.86 -36.30
CA GLN A 909 -8.68 66.99 -34.91
C GLN A 909 -8.73 65.63 -34.18
N ASP A 910 -9.10 64.56 -34.89
CA ASP A 910 -9.28 63.23 -34.31
C ASP A 910 -7.98 62.39 -34.31
N HIS A 911 -7.14 62.54 -35.34
CA HIS A 911 -5.95 61.69 -35.57
C HIS A 911 -4.64 62.46 -35.64
N GLY A 912 -4.65 63.79 -35.69
CA GLY A 912 -3.44 64.60 -35.83
C GLY A 912 -2.42 64.40 -34.71
N SER A 913 -2.83 63.98 -33.51
CA SER A 913 -1.92 63.66 -32.40
C SER A 913 -1.19 62.31 -32.52
N LYS A 914 -1.64 61.45 -33.44
CA LYS A 914 -1.14 60.08 -33.62
C LYS A 914 -0.08 59.97 -34.72
N LEU A 915 0.07 61.01 -35.52
CA LEU A 915 0.85 61.06 -36.75
C LEU A 915 2.00 62.06 -36.60
N ASN A 916 3.08 61.85 -37.35
CA ASN A 916 4.16 62.83 -37.44
C ASN A 916 3.67 64.18 -38.01
N SER A 917 3.62 65.18 -37.12
CA SER A 917 3.19 66.54 -37.46
C SER A 917 3.97 67.13 -38.63
N ALA A 918 5.28 66.85 -38.75
CA ALA A 918 6.10 67.42 -39.81
C ALA A 918 5.76 66.86 -41.21
N GLU A 919 5.22 65.64 -41.31
CA GLU A 919 4.83 65.03 -42.58
C GLU A 919 3.43 65.46 -43.02
N ILE A 920 2.50 65.55 -42.07
CA ILE A 920 1.15 66.05 -42.33
C ILE A 920 1.18 67.49 -42.86
N TYR A 921 1.95 68.37 -42.22
CA TYR A 921 2.01 69.78 -42.63
C TYR A 921 2.70 70.01 -43.98
N LYS A 922 3.56 69.09 -44.44
CA LYS A 922 4.17 69.16 -45.78
C LYS A 922 3.15 68.93 -46.89
N ASN A 923 2.15 68.08 -46.65
CA ASN A 923 1.18 67.62 -47.65
C ASN A 923 -0.17 68.34 -47.54
N LEU A 924 -0.22 69.46 -46.81
CA LEU A 924 -1.45 70.21 -46.56
C LEU A 924 -1.79 71.13 -47.75
N PRO A 925 -3.03 71.12 -48.27
CA PRO A 925 -3.44 72.01 -49.37
C PRO A 925 -3.26 73.50 -49.02
N GLN A 926 -2.73 74.28 -49.97
CA GLN A 926 -2.43 75.71 -49.77
C GLN A 926 -3.68 76.60 -49.58
N ASP A 927 -4.85 76.10 -49.98
CA ASP A 927 -6.11 76.83 -49.98
C ASP A 927 -6.87 76.81 -48.62
N ILE A 928 -6.32 76.15 -47.60
CA ILE A 928 -6.95 76.04 -46.29
C ILE A 928 -6.65 77.27 -45.43
N SER A 929 -7.67 77.84 -44.78
CA SER A 929 -7.55 78.99 -43.89
C SER A 929 -6.58 78.72 -42.72
N LEU A 930 -5.57 79.59 -42.57
CA LEU A 930 -4.63 79.58 -41.45
C LEU A 930 -5.32 79.70 -40.07
N TYR A 931 -6.49 80.35 -40.02
CA TYR A 931 -7.28 80.48 -38.79
C TYR A 931 -7.83 79.13 -38.33
N ASP A 932 -8.35 78.32 -39.26
CA ASP A 932 -8.94 77.01 -38.95
C ASP A 932 -7.86 76.00 -38.56
N ILE A 933 -6.71 76.03 -39.26
CA ILE A 933 -5.54 75.20 -38.92
C ILE A 933 -5.01 75.59 -37.53
N GLY A 934 -4.81 76.88 -37.27
CA GLY A 934 -4.27 77.38 -36.00
C GLY A 934 -5.11 76.96 -34.78
N ARG A 935 -6.44 76.88 -34.94
CA ARG A 935 -7.34 76.37 -33.90
C ARG A 935 -7.10 74.88 -33.61
N VAL A 936 -6.98 74.05 -34.65
CA VAL A 936 -6.73 72.61 -34.53
C VAL A 936 -5.35 72.35 -33.90
N VAL A 937 -4.30 73.02 -34.38
CA VAL A 937 -2.93 72.88 -33.83
C VAL A 937 -2.89 73.26 -32.35
N SER A 938 -3.54 74.37 -31.97
CA SER A 938 -3.59 74.81 -30.58
C SER A 938 -4.28 73.79 -29.66
N GLN A 939 -5.33 73.12 -30.16
CA GLN A 939 -6.00 72.04 -29.42
C GLN A 939 -5.13 70.78 -29.32
N LEU A 940 -4.43 70.42 -30.39
CA LEU A 940 -3.49 69.28 -30.40
C LEU A 940 -2.33 69.50 -29.42
N LEU A 941 -1.73 70.70 -29.41
CA LEU A 941 -0.67 71.05 -28.47
C LEU A 941 -1.14 70.95 -27.01
N LYS A 942 -2.33 71.51 -26.69
CA LYS A 942 -2.92 71.38 -25.35
C LYS A 942 -3.15 69.92 -24.94
N LYS A 943 -3.66 69.08 -25.85
CA LYS A 943 -3.83 67.64 -25.61
C LYS A 943 -2.48 66.95 -25.35
N HIS A 944 -1.45 67.25 -26.15
CA HIS A 944 -0.11 66.68 -25.95
C HIS A 944 0.51 67.10 -24.62
N THR A 945 0.39 68.37 -24.23
CA THR A 945 0.89 68.85 -22.93
C THR A 945 0.16 68.16 -21.78
N SER A 946 -1.18 68.07 -21.83
CA SER A 946 -1.97 67.36 -20.82
C SER A 946 -1.57 65.89 -20.68
N LYS A 947 -1.38 65.18 -21.80
CA LYS A 947 -0.96 63.77 -21.81
C LYS A 947 0.47 63.60 -21.28
N MET A 948 1.36 64.54 -21.57
CA MET A 948 2.72 64.54 -21.01
C MET A 948 2.68 64.72 -19.48
N ASP A 949 1.81 65.60 -18.97
CA ASP A 949 1.69 65.83 -17.53
C ASP A 949 1.03 64.63 -16.82
N GLU A 950 0.02 64.01 -17.42
CA GLU A 950 -0.59 62.76 -16.94
C GLU A 950 0.42 61.62 -16.85
N THR A 951 1.20 61.38 -17.91
CA THR A 951 2.22 60.31 -17.92
C THR A 951 3.34 60.56 -16.93
N ARG A 952 3.72 61.83 -16.70
CA ARG A 952 4.67 62.20 -15.64
C ARG A 952 4.10 61.88 -14.26
N LEU A 953 2.83 62.16 -14.03
CA LEU A 953 2.15 61.90 -12.76
C LEU A 953 1.97 60.39 -12.52
N GLU A 954 1.56 59.64 -13.53
CA GLU A 954 1.47 58.18 -13.50
C GLU A 954 2.83 57.54 -13.19
N LYS A 955 3.89 57.98 -13.87
CA LYS A 955 5.26 57.54 -13.57
C LYS A 955 5.65 57.80 -12.11
N ALA A 956 5.32 58.98 -11.58
CA ALA A 956 5.60 59.33 -10.18
C ALA A 956 4.81 58.45 -9.20
N LEU A 957 3.52 58.18 -9.48
CA LEU A 957 2.69 57.28 -8.67
C LEU A 957 3.21 55.84 -8.68
N LEU A 958 3.56 55.33 -9.86
CA LEU A 958 4.13 53.98 -10.02
C LEU A 958 5.48 53.87 -9.28
N GLN A 959 6.30 54.92 -9.30
CA GLN A 959 7.53 54.95 -8.50
C GLN A 959 7.26 54.88 -7.00
N VAL A 960 6.25 55.60 -6.50
CA VAL A 960 5.84 55.53 -5.09
C VAL A 960 5.32 54.14 -4.74
N GLU A 961 4.50 53.53 -5.60
CA GLU A 961 3.99 52.18 -5.40
C GLU A 961 5.11 51.13 -5.41
N LEU A 962 6.09 51.27 -6.32
CA LEU A 962 7.28 50.42 -6.36
C LEU A 962 8.06 50.52 -5.03
N VAL A 963 8.27 51.72 -4.50
CA VAL A 963 8.93 51.91 -3.20
C VAL A 963 8.12 51.30 -2.05
N ALA A 964 6.80 51.49 -2.03
CA ALA A 964 5.94 50.93 -0.99
C ALA A 964 5.87 49.40 -1.04
N THR A 965 5.83 48.81 -2.24
CA THR A 965 5.80 47.35 -2.44
C THR A 965 7.14 46.71 -2.14
N THR A 966 8.26 47.32 -2.55
CA THR A 966 9.61 46.87 -2.18
C THR A 966 9.85 46.94 -0.68
N TYR A 967 9.35 47.98 0.00
CA TYR A 967 9.38 48.04 1.48
C TYR A 967 8.61 46.88 2.11
N LYS A 968 7.36 46.62 1.68
CA LYS A 968 6.56 45.47 2.17
C LYS A 968 7.24 44.12 1.89
N LEU A 969 7.92 43.99 0.75
CA LEU A 969 8.66 42.78 0.39
C LEU A 969 9.86 42.59 1.31
N ASN A 970 10.64 43.65 1.57
CA ASN A 970 11.76 43.62 2.50
C ASN A 970 11.31 43.28 3.92
N GLU A 971 10.19 43.84 4.38
CA GLU A 971 9.59 43.52 5.68
C GLU A 971 9.25 42.02 5.79
N ARG A 972 8.64 41.43 4.75
CA ARG A 972 8.35 39.98 4.71
C ARG A 972 9.63 39.14 4.65
N MET A 973 10.61 39.52 3.83
CA MET A 973 11.90 38.82 3.73
C MET A 973 12.69 38.83 5.04
N SER A 974 12.52 39.88 5.86
CA SER A 974 13.18 39.99 7.17
C SER A 974 12.53 39.16 8.28
N SER A 975 11.33 38.61 8.05
CA SER A 975 10.64 37.80 9.05
C SER A 975 11.29 36.41 9.18
N TYR A 976 11.56 36.00 10.42
CA TYR A 976 12.05 34.65 10.75
C TYR A 976 11.16 33.97 11.79
N GLY A 977 11.15 32.63 11.80
CA GLY A 977 10.42 31.81 12.76
C GLY A 977 11.30 30.69 13.29
N VAL A 978 11.33 30.50 14.62
CA VAL A 978 12.13 29.45 15.27
C VAL A 978 11.25 28.21 15.50
N LEU A 979 11.67 27.07 14.97
CA LEU A 979 11.01 25.77 15.16
C LEU A 979 11.61 25.05 16.37
N SER A 980 10.76 24.53 17.25
CA SER A 980 11.15 23.66 18.35
C SER A 980 10.76 22.21 18.04
N ASP A 981 11.43 21.23 18.64
CA ASP A 981 11.17 19.77 18.41
C ASP A 981 9.74 19.33 18.74
N SER A 982 8.94 20.20 19.36
CA SER A 982 7.54 19.96 19.73
C SER A 982 6.52 20.53 18.73
N HIS A 983 6.97 21.22 17.67
CA HIS A 983 6.06 21.91 16.75
C HIS A 983 5.25 20.92 15.89
N LYS A 984 3.94 20.89 16.11
CA LYS A 984 3.01 20.05 15.36
C LYS A 984 2.31 20.85 14.27
N CYS A 985 2.19 20.25 13.08
CA CYS A 985 1.41 20.81 11.99
C CYS A 985 -0.08 20.87 12.38
N PRO A 986 -0.77 22.01 12.27
CA PRO A 986 -2.18 22.14 12.67
C PRO A 986 -3.16 21.34 11.82
N ILE A 987 -2.77 20.89 10.62
CA ILE A 987 -3.63 20.11 9.73
C ILE A 987 -3.49 18.61 10.00
N CYS A 988 -2.28 18.06 9.84
CA CYS A 988 -2.06 16.63 9.98
C CYS A 988 -1.69 16.20 11.41
N LYS A 989 -1.46 17.15 12.33
CA LYS A 989 -1.05 16.94 13.73
C LYS A 989 0.27 16.20 13.94
N LYS A 990 1.00 15.87 12.87
CA LYS A 990 2.37 15.32 12.93
C LYS A 990 3.38 16.39 13.31
N VAL A 991 4.44 15.98 14.02
CA VAL A 991 5.58 16.84 14.37
C VAL A 991 6.38 17.16 13.11
N ILE A 992 6.80 18.41 12.96
CA ILE A 992 7.67 18.85 11.86
C ILE A 992 9.11 18.52 12.26
N SER A 993 9.79 17.65 11.51
CA SER A 993 11.13 17.19 11.84
C SER A 993 12.18 18.27 11.54
N ASN A 994 13.13 18.46 12.46
CA ASN A 994 14.25 19.40 12.29
C ASN A 994 15.38 18.86 11.38
N PHE A 995 15.35 17.57 11.02
CA PHE A 995 16.39 16.88 10.25
C PHE A 995 15.97 16.45 8.83
N GLY A 996 14.73 16.72 8.42
CA GLY A 996 14.22 16.36 7.09
C GLY A 996 14.38 17.50 6.08
N THR A 997 14.70 17.17 4.83
CA THR A 997 14.65 18.09 3.66
C THR A 997 13.21 18.38 3.21
N ASP A 998 12.26 18.39 4.14
CA ASP A 998 10.86 18.63 3.82
C ASP A 998 10.64 20.13 3.62
N SER A 999 10.08 20.51 2.47
CA SER A 999 9.65 21.88 2.25
C SER A 999 8.51 22.23 3.22
N ILE A 1000 8.63 23.37 3.89
CA ILE A 1000 7.69 23.86 4.89
C ILE A 1000 7.01 25.13 4.35
N SER A 1001 5.73 25.29 4.66
CA SER A 1001 4.97 26.51 4.35
C SER A 1001 4.70 27.32 5.60
N TRP A 1002 4.93 28.63 5.53
CA TRP A 1002 4.68 29.59 6.60
C TRP A 1002 3.58 30.57 6.20
N PHE A 1003 2.55 30.66 7.05
CA PHE A 1003 1.47 31.63 6.97
C PHE A 1003 1.43 32.52 8.21
N THR A 1004 1.14 33.81 8.03
CA THR A 1004 0.87 34.76 9.13
C THR A 1004 -0.62 35.08 9.17
N ARG A 1005 -1.30 34.80 10.29
CA ARG A 1005 -2.70 35.17 10.46
C ARG A 1005 -2.95 35.80 11.83
N GLU A 1006 -3.57 36.98 11.84
CA GLU A 1006 -3.94 37.70 13.07
C GLU A 1006 -2.73 37.87 14.03
N GLY A 1007 -1.54 38.09 13.46
CA GLY A 1007 -0.29 38.24 14.22
C GLY A 1007 0.36 36.94 14.72
N ARG A 1008 -0.19 35.76 14.38
CA ARG A 1008 0.40 34.46 14.73
C ARG A 1008 1.01 33.76 13.50
N ASN A 1009 2.20 33.19 13.70
CA ASN A 1009 2.89 32.37 12.70
C ASN A 1009 2.34 30.94 12.73
N ILE A 1010 1.86 30.47 11.60
CA ILE A 1010 1.34 29.12 11.39
C ILE A 1010 2.26 28.41 10.42
N ILE A 1011 2.86 27.32 10.88
CA ILE A 1011 3.82 26.54 10.10
C ILE A 1011 3.20 25.18 9.79
N THR A 1012 3.28 24.76 8.52
CA THR A 1012 2.68 23.52 8.02
C THR A 1012 3.61 22.80 7.05
N HIS A 1013 3.51 21.48 6.95
CA HIS A 1013 4.11 20.74 5.82
C HIS A 1013 3.61 21.29 4.49
N TYR A 1014 4.42 21.25 3.43
CA TYR A 1014 4.08 21.82 2.12
C TYR A 1014 2.68 21.43 1.59
N ASN A 1015 2.36 20.12 1.58
CA ASN A 1015 1.06 19.65 1.09
C ASN A 1015 -0.10 20.07 2.00
N CYS A 1016 0.12 20.16 3.31
CA CYS A 1016 -0.86 20.73 4.23
C CYS A 1016 -1.02 22.24 3.99
N GLY A 1017 0.06 22.94 3.67
CA GLY A 1017 0.07 24.36 3.32
C GLY A 1017 -0.80 24.66 2.11
N LYS A 1018 -0.75 23.84 1.06
CA LYS A 1018 -1.65 23.97 -0.12
C LYS A 1018 -3.13 23.92 0.27
N VAL A 1019 -3.52 22.96 1.11
CA VAL A 1019 -4.90 22.83 1.61
C VAL A 1019 -5.29 24.06 2.45
N LEU A 1020 -4.35 24.60 3.24
CA LEU A 1020 -4.59 25.80 4.05
C LEU A 1020 -4.74 27.05 3.18
N GLN A 1021 -3.93 27.16 2.12
CA GLN A 1021 -3.97 28.23 1.12
C GLN A 1021 -5.28 28.20 0.31
N GLU A 1022 -5.75 27.03 -0.12
CA GLU A 1022 -7.05 26.89 -0.78
C GLU A 1022 -8.20 27.33 0.14
N ARG A 1023 -8.15 26.97 1.43
CA ARG A 1023 -9.14 27.44 2.43
C ARG A 1023 -9.09 28.96 2.63
N PHE A 1024 -7.91 29.57 2.57
CA PHE A 1024 -7.76 31.02 2.64
C PHE A 1024 -8.29 31.71 1.39
N ASN A 1025 -7.97 31.21 0.20
CA ASN A 1025 -8.45 31.74 -1.06
C ASN A 1025 -9.98 31.66 -1.15
N ALA A 1026 -10.58 30.52 -0.75
CA ALA A 1026 -12.03 30.36 -0.72
C ALA A 1026 -12.73 31.31 0.28
N LYS A 1027 -12.07 31.69 1.38
CA LYS A 1027 -12.58 32.71 2.33
C LYS A 1027 -12.40 34.13 1.80
N ASN A 1028 -11.26 34.42 1.16
CA ASN A 1028 -11.00 35.72 0.57
C ASN A 1028 -11.92 35.98 -0.63
N GLU A 1029 -12.26 34.96 -1.43
CA GLU A 1029 -13.26 35.08 -2.51
C GLU A 1029 -14.67 35.36 -1.98
N LYS A 1030 -15.04 34.77 -0.84
CA LYS A 1030 -16.28 35.12 -0.13
C LYS A 1030 -16.25 36.54 0.41
N SER A 1031 -15.09 37.02 0.87
CA SER A 1031 -14.89 38.41 1.33
C SER A 1031 -14.81 39.41 0.18
N SER A 1032 -14.27 39.05 -0.98
CA SER A 1032 -14.10 39.92 -2.16
C SER A 1032 -15.36 40.06 -2.99
N ARG A 1033 -16.43 39.31 -2.68
CA ARG A 1033 -17.80 39.66 -3.12
C ARG A 1033 -18.29 40.96 -2.45
N ILE A 1034 -17.60 41.43 -1.41
CA ILE A 1034 -17.74 42.76 -0.82
C ILE A 1034 -16.54 43.60 -1.28
N LYS A 1035 -16.41 43.85 -2.59
CA LYS A 1035 -15.42 44.81 -3.09
C LYS A 1035 -15.91 46.23 -2.77
N GLN A 1036 -15.07 47.02 -2.11
CA GLN A 1036 -15.22 48.46 -2.06
C GLN A 1036 -15.25 48.99 -3.51
N LYS A 1037 -16.34 49.66 -3.86
CA LYS A 1037 -16.55 50.25 -5.19
C LYS A 1037 -15.43 51.23 -5.49
N THR A 1038 -14.87 51.15 -6.69
CA THR A 1038 -13.92 52.14 -7.19
C THR A 1038 -14.62 53.50 -7.37
N LEU A 1039 -13.86 54.60 -7.30
CA LEU A 1039 -14.41 55.95 -7.47
C LEU A 1039 -15.20 56.08 -8.80
N GLY A 1040 -14.75 55.40 -9.86
CA GLY A 1040 -15.43 55.34 -11.16
C GLY A 1040 -16.77 54.58 -11.14
N GLU A 1041 -16.88 53.50 -10.35
CA GLU A 1041 -18.14 52.77 -10.16
C GLU A 1041 -19.15 53.57 -9.33
N VAL A 1042 -18.67 54.35 -8.35
CA VAL A 1042 -19.50 55.28 -7.56
C VAL A 1042 -20.00 56.46 -8.42
N ILE A 1043 -19.15 57.00 -9.30
CA ILE A 1043 -19.53 58.06 -10.25
C ILE A 1043 -20.56 57.55 -11.27
N ASN A 1044 -20.41 56.33 -11.78
CA ASN A 1044 -21.37 55.74 -12.72
C ASN A 1044 -22.73 55.41 -12.08
N GLU A 1045 -22.79 55.08 -10.79
CA GLU A 1045 -24.05 54.91 -10.06
C GLU A 1045 -24.74 56.24 -9.72
N LEU A 1046 -23.97 57.31 -9.48
CA LEU A 1046 -24.51 58.65 -9.26
C LEU A 1046 -25.04 59.29 -10.55
N ASN A 1047 -24.49 58.92 -11.71
CA ASN A 1047 -24.98 59.38 -13.02
C ASN A 1047 -26.18 58.57 -13.54
N ASN A 1048 -26.44 57.39 -12.98
CA ASN A 1048 -27.57 56.52 -13.35
C ASN A 1048 -28.75 56.58 -12.34
N LYS A 1049 -28.67 57.46 -11.34
CA LYS A 1049 -29.79 57.92 -10.51
C LYS A 1049 -30.08 59.37 -10.85
#